data_AF-G3NCP9-F1
#
_entry.id   AF-G3NCP9-F1
#
_cell.length_a   1.000
_cell.length_b   1.000
_cell.length_c   1.000
_cell.angle_alpha   90.00
_cell.angle_beta   90.00
_cell.angle_gamma   90.00
#
_symmetry.space_group_name_H-M   'P 1'
#
loop_
_entity.id
_entity.type
_entity.pdbx_description
1 polymer ?
#
loop_
_entity_poly.entity_id
_entity_poly.type
_entity_poly.pdbx_seq_one_letter_code
_entity_poly.pdbx_strand_id
1 'polypeptide(L)'
;MAMDPFNQLIVAISVTSFFTFQWLFHKVSPWMSTRISRPGFLGLSDKQKIEWNSRTVSTFHALLVGIFCLYILFFDDPVNEDPVWGDPTWVKTNVAITTGYLISDLLLIFYYWKAIGDKFFVVHHLAALYAYYYVLNLSRRLPANMTTNFSQNAEESPEPRKAEVKGNIPSWLQGTLLRNGPGIFSVGVTSYDHWFDGMAIMKSFAIKDGEVTYRSRFLESDTYKANMAANRIVVSEMGTMAYPDPSKNFIVKAITFLNHTVPDFTDNGASNFIKYGKDYYATSETNYIRKIDPVTLETQDKVDYMKYLPVNLASSHPHYDKEGNAYNFGTSIAEKAKTKYILFKVPAVSETDKDSPALKKVEILCTVPCRSLLTPSYYHSFGLTENYFIFIEQPLKLDILKMATAYMRGVNWASCLKFCPEESTLIHLIDRKTGKVVDTKYYTGAMVVYHHVNAFEDDGHVIFDVIAYKDNSLYDAFYLNRMKENPGSEDDDGYSKPSYKRFVLPIRSDKGVAVGEDLVKLKYTTASAVKEKGGKLLCQAEVVCEGFELPRLNYDFNGKKHRFVYGCSVEKCAVAKGIAKLDTETKERIYWSEDHCSPSEPIFIPRPNGESEDDGVVLATVINYNPGQSSFILILDGRTFEEVARAYVNTTLNRDMHGFFIPLQN
;
A
#
# COMPACT_ATOMS: atom_id res chain seq x y z
N MET A 1 -26.93 13.95 -16.65
CA MET A 1 -25.71 13.24 -17.10
C MET A 1 -25.97 12.82 -18.55
N ALA A 2 -25.26 13.38 -19.52
CA ALA A 2 -25.45 13.01 -20.92
C ALA A 2 -24.93 11.57 -21.13
N MET A 3 -25.68 10.73 -21.84
CA MET A 3 -25.16 9.43 -22.27
C MET A 3 -23.98 9.65 -23.20
N ASP A 4 -22.88 8.94 -22.92
CA ASP A 4 -21.68 8.93 -23.76
C ASP A 4 -22.03 8.59 -25.24
N PRO A 5 -21.43 9.29 -26.23
CA PRO A 5 -21.70 9.08 -27.66
C PRO A 5 -21.55 7.63 -28.12
N PHE A 6 -20.61 6.87 -27.55
CA PHE A 6 -20.41 5.47 -27.90
C PHE A 6 -21.60 4.60 -27.43
N ASN A 7 -22.13 4.88 -26.24
CA ASN A 7 -23.36 4.23 -25.75
C ASN A 7 -24.60 4.58 -26.60
N GLN A 8 -24.69 5.81 -27.09
CA GLN A 8 -25.77 6.17 -28.03
C GLN A 8 -25.69 5.34 -29.30
N LEU A 9 -24.48 5.09 -29.81
CA LEU A 9 -24.25 4.25 -30.97
C LEU A 9 -24.66 2.78 -30.71
N ILE A 10 -24.26 2.20 -29.58
CA ILE A 10 -24.60 0.81 -29.22
C ILE A 10 -26.12 0.61 -29.06
N VAL A 11 -26.81 1.55 -28.41
CA VAL A 11 -28.26 1.53 -28.29
C VAL A 11 -28.92 1.71 -29.65
N ALA A 12 -28.43 2.64 -30.48
CA ALA A 12 -28.93 2.83 -31.84
C ALA A 12 -28.79 1.55 -32.67
N ILE A 13 -27.63 0.88 -32.64
CA ILE A 13 -27.39 -0.39 -33.34
C ILE A 13 -28.35 -1.47 -32.86
N SER A 14 -28.55 -1.60 -31.54
CA SER A 14 -29.47 -2.61 -30.97
C SER A 14 -30.92 -2.37 -31.40
N VAL A 15 -31.37 -1.11 -31.38
CA VAL A 15 -32.71 -0.71 -31.81
C VAL A 15 -32.90 -0.91 -33.31
N THR A 16 -31.93 -0.50 -34.13
CA THR A 16 -31.97 -0.71 -35.58
C THR A 16 -31.98 -2.20 -35.91
N SER A 17 -31.18 -3.01 -35.21
CA SER A 17 -31.17 -4.47 -35.34
C SER A 17 -32.54 -5.07 -35.03
N PHE A 18 -33.16 -4.69 -33.91
CA PHE A 18 -34.51 -5.14 -33.54
C PHE A 18 -35.53 -4.92 -34.68
N PHE A 19 -35.63 -3.69 -35.20
CA PHE A 19 -36.58 -3.40 -36.28
C PHE A 19 -36.24 -4.12 -37.58
N THR A 20 -34.96 -4.28 -37.87
CA THR A 20 -34.48 -5.02 -39.04
C THR A 20 -34.94 -6.48 -38.98
N PHE A 21 -34.74 -7.15 -37.85
CA PHE A 21 -35.14 -8.56 -37.70
C PHE A 21 -36.67 -8.76 -37.67
N GLN A 22 -37.43 -7.81 -37.11
CA GLN A 22 -38.89 -7.80 -37.25
C GLN A 22 -39.34 -7.67 -38.71
N TRP A 23 -38.71 -6.76 -39.47
CA TRP A 23 -39.00 -6.59 -40.90
C TRP A 23 -38.62 -7.83 -41.72
N LEU A 24 -37.47 -8.44 -41.42
CA LEU A 24 -37.03 -9.68 -42.06
C LEU A 24 -38.05 -10.80 -41.84
N PHE A 25 -38.56 -10.96 -40.62
CA PHE A 25 -39.56 -11.96 -40.29
C PHE A 25 -40.91 -11.72 -40.98
N HIS A 26 -41.43 -10.49 -40.92
CA HIS A 26 -42.79 -10.21 -41.40
C HIS A 26 -42.89 -9.97 -42.90
N LYS A 27 -41.81 -9.53 -43.56
CA LYS A 27 -41.86 -9.09 -44.97
C LYS A 27 -40.90 -9.87 -45.84
N VAL A 28 -39.62 -9.94 -45.48
CA VAL A 28 -38.59 -10.49 -46.39
C VAL A 28 -38.66 -12.01 -46.47
N SER A 29 -38.72 -12.71 -45.33
CA SER A 29 -38.76 -14.17 -45.30
C SER A 29 -39.98 -14.73 -46.06
N PRO A 30 -41.22 -14.25 -45.87
CA PRO A 30 -42.37 -14.69 -46.67
C PRO A 30 -42.22 -14.36 -48.17
N TRP A 31 -41.76 -13.14 -48.49
CA TRP A 31 -41.58 -12.68 -49.87
C TRP A 31 -40.53 -13.52 -50.62
N MET A 32 -39.46 -13.90 -49.94
CA MET A 32 -38.39 -14.72 -50.49
C MET A 32 -38.82 -16.18 -50.61
N SER A 33 -39.41 -16.74 -49.55
CA SER A 33 -39.82 -18.14 -49.50
C SER A 33 -40.89 -18.49 -50.54
N THR A 34 -41.79 -17.55 -50.85
CA THR A 34 -42.80 -17.72 -51.91
C THR A 34 -42.22 -17.76 -53.33
N ARG A 35 -41.01 -17.23 -53.54
CA ARG A 35 -40.32 -17.25 -54.83
C ARG A 35 -39.34 -18.41 -54.97
N ILE A 36 -38.58 -18.68 -53.92
CA ILE A 36 -37.47 -19.66 -53.96
C ILE A 36 -37.97 -21.08 -53.70
N SER A 37 -38.99 -21.24 -52.85
CA SER A 37 -39.42 -22.56 -52.35
C SER A 37 -40.84 -22.92 -52.79
N ARG A 38 -41.22 -22.56 -54.02
CA ARG A 38 -42.53 -22.89 -54.60
C ARG A 38 -42.51 -24.30 -55.23
N PRO A 39 -43.53 -25.16 -55.00
CA PRO A 39 -44.79 -24.93 -54.27
C PRO A 39 -44.75 -25.19 -52.75
N GLY A 40 -43.64 -25.71 -52.22
CA GLY A 40 -43.53 -26.19 -50.83
C GLY A 40 -43.99 -25.18 -49.77
N PHE A 41 -43.50 -23.94 -49.80
CA PHE A 41 -43.85 -22.93 -48.80
C PHE A 41 -45.33 -22.50 -48.84
N LEU A 42 -45.93 -22.44 -50.04
CA LEU A 42 -47.33 -22.03 -50.20
C LEU A 42 -48.29 -23.08 -49.62
N GLY A 43 -47.93 -24.35 -49.70
CA GLY A 43 -48.70 -25.48 -49.16
C GLY A 43 -48.64 -25.64 -47.65
N LEU A 44 -47.80 -24.87 -46.95
CA LEU A 44 -47.70 -24.93 -45.49
C LEU A 44 -48.91 -24.28 -44.80
N SER A 45 -49.32 -24.84 -43.66
CA SER A 45 -50.26 -24.19 -42.74
C SER A 45 -49.68 -22.88 -42.17
N ASP A 46 -50.53 -21.99 -41.64
CA ASP A 46 -50.06 -20.72 -41.07
C ASP A 46 -49.06 -20.90 -39.92
N LYS A 47 -49.26 -21.93 -39.09
CA LYS A 47 -48.32 -22.30 -38.03
C LYS A 47 -46.95 -22.71 -38.61
N GLN A 48 -46.94 -23.55 -39.65
CA GLN A 48 -45.71 -23.98 -40.30
C GLN A 48 -45.01 -22.84 -41.04
N LYS A 49 -45.75 -21.88 -41.61
CA LYS A 49 -45.19 -20.67 -42.21
C LYS A 49 -44.51 -19.78 -41.19
N ILE A 50 -45.12 -19.60 -40.02
CA ILE A 50 -44.53 -18.85 -38.89
C ILE A 50 -43.21 -19.50 -38.43
N GLU A 51 -43.22 -20.81 -38.23
CA GLU A 51 -42.03 -21.57 -37.85
C GLU A 51 -40.93 -21.49 -38.92
N TRP A 52 -41.29 -21.65 -40.19
CA TRP A 52 -40.38 -21.50 -41.32
C TRP A 52 -39.71 -20.13 -41.35
N ASN A 53 -40.49 -19.06 -41.17
CA ASN A 53 -39.97 -17.69 -41.18
C ASN A 53 -39.06 -17.43 -39.98
N SER A 54 -39.41 -17.92 -38.78
CA SER A 54 -38.56 -17.79 -37.59
C SER A 54 -37.22 -18.49 -37.81
N ARG A 55 -37.22 -19.74 -38.30
CA ARG A 55 -35.99 -20.48 -38.60
C ARG A 55 -35.13 -19.81 -39.66
N THR A 56 -35.76 -19.25 -40.70
CA THR A 56 -35.05 -18.54 -41.77
C THR A 56 -34.33 -17.31 -41.23
N VAL A 57 -35.01 -16.51 -40.41
CA VAL A 57 -34.45 -15.30 -39.81
C VAL A 57 -33.38 -15.61 -38.77
N SER A 58 -33.59 -16.64 -37.94
CA SER A 58 -32.59 -17.13 -36.98
C SER A 58 -31.32 -17.64 -37.68
N THR A 59 -31.47 -18.36 -38.79
CA THR A 59 -30.33 -18.80 -39.61
C THR A 59 -29.56 -17.62 -40.19
N PHE A 60 -30.26 -16.60 -40.70
CA PHE A 60 -29.62 -15.39 -41.20
C PHE A 60 -28.85 -14.65 -40.10
N HIS A 61 -29.44 -14.50 -38.91
CA HIS A 61 -28.77 -13.94 -37.74
C HIS A 61 -27.50 -14.70 -37.39
N ALA A 62 -27.58 -16.04 -37.28
CA ALA A 62 -26.44 -16.88 -36.92
C ALA A 62 -25.30 -16.79 -37.94
N LEU A 63 -25.61 -16.70 -39.23
CA LEU A 63 -24.60 -16.50 -40.28
C LEU A 63 -23.93 -15.12 -40.17
N LEU A 64 -24.73 -14.07 -39.97
CA LEU A 64 -24.22 -12.70 -39.84
C LEU A 64 -23.25 -12.59 -38.65
N VAL A 65 -23.70 -13.00 -37.46
CA VAL A 65 -22.90 -12.93 -36.23
C VAL A 65 -21.73 -13.89 -36.28
N GLY A 66 -21.88 -15.08 -36.87
CA GLY A 66 -20.81 -16.05 -37.02
C GLY A 66 -19.66 -15.54 -37.90
N ILE A 67 -19.96 -14.90 -39.03
CA ILE A 67 -18.94 -14.25 -39.88
C ILE A 67 -18.25 -13.13 -39.11
N PHE A 68 -19.00 -12.35 -38.35
CA PHE A 68 -18.47 -11.25 -37.55
C PHE A 68 -17.55 -11.76 -36.42
N CYS A 69 -17.90 -12.87 -35.77
CA CYS A 69 -17.05 -13.54 -34.79
C CYS A 69 -15.74 -14.04 -35.41
N LEU A 70 -15.79 -14.63 -36.61
CA LEU A 70 -14.58 -15.05 -37.32
C LEU A 70 -13.70 -13.85 -37.68
N TYR A 71 -14.30 -12.74 -38.12
CA TYR A 71 -13.56 -11.51 -38.39
C TYR A 71 -12.86 -11.00 -37.11
N ILE A 72 -13.58 -10.91 -36.00
CA ILE A 72 -13.02 -10.49 -34.72
C ILE A 72 -11.87 -11.40 -34.30
N LEU A 73 -12.05 -12.72 -34.38
CA LEU A 73 -11.03 -13.70 -33.98
C LEU A 73 -9.73 -13.58 -34.79
N PHE A 74 -9.80 -13.22 -36.08
CA PHE A 74 -8.62 -13.17 -36.94
C PHE A 74 -8.01 -11.77 -37.10
N PHE A 75 -8.78 -10.70 -36.87
CA PHE A 75 -8.41 -9.35 -37.30
C PHE A 75 -8.67 -8.25 -36.27
N ASP A 76 -9.23 -8.54 -35.08
CA ASP A 76 -9.41 -7.54 -34.04
C ASP A 76 -8.19 -7.49 -33.11
N ASP A 77 -7.34 -6.48 -33.31
CA ASP A 77 -6.09 -6.30 -32.54
C ASP A 77 -6.33 -6.27 -31.02
N PRO A 78 -7.35 -5.55 -30.48
CA PRO A 78 -7.63 -5.55 -29.04
C PRO A 78 -7.98 -6.94 -28.47
N VAL A 79 -8.74 -7.77 -29.21
CA VAL A 79 -9.03 -9.16 -28.81
C VAL A 79 -7.78 -10.04 -28.88
N ASN A 80 -6.91 -9.83 -29.87
CA ASN A 80 -5.68 -10.61 -30.03
C ASN A 80 -4.64 -10.29 -28.95
N GLU A 81 -4.59 -9.04 -28.49
CA GLU A 81 -3.69 -8.58 -27.43
C GLU A 81 -4.17 -9.00 -26.04
N ASP A 82 -5.48 -8.88 -25.74
CA ASP A 82 -6.08 -9.31 -24.49
C ASP A 82 -7.43 -10.04 -24.73
N PRO A 83 -7.38 -11.38 -24.92
CA PRO A 83 -8.56 -12.17 -25.30
C PRO A 83 -9.66 -12.23 -24.24
N VAL A 84 -9.36 -11.87 -22.99
CA VAL A 84 -10.28 -12.05 -21.85
C VAL A 84 -10.78 -10.71 -21.32
N TRP A 85 -9.92 -9.68 -21.28
CA TRP A 85 -10.23 -8.39 -20.67
C TRP A 85 -10.07 -7.17 -21.59
N GLY A 86 -9.73 -7.38 -22.86
CA GLY A 86 -9.69 -6.30 -23.84
C GLY A 86 -11.02 -5.56 -23.98
N ASP A 87 -10.98 -4.31 -24.48
CA ASP A 87 -12.17 -3.48 -24.72
C ASP A 87 -12.50 -3.28 -26.22
N PRO A 88 -12.77 -4.36 -26.99
CA PRO A 88 -12.93 -4.31 -28.43
C PRO A 88 -14.25 -3.70 -28.88
N THR A 89 -14.18 -2.67 -29.72
CA THR A 89 -15.36 -2.03 -30.33
C THR A 89 -16.16 -3.01 -31.18
N TRP A 90 -15.50 -3.88 -31.95
CA TRP A 90 -16.17 -4.81 -32.86
C TRP A 90 -16.95 -5.90 -32.11
N VAL A 91 -16.47 -6.39 -30.96
CA VAL A 91 -17.24 -7.30 -30.11
C VAL A 91 -18.50 -6.61 -29.60
N LYS A 92 -18.39 -5.38 -29.10
CA LYS A 92 -19.56 -4.63 -28.60
C LYS A 92 -20.59 -4.38 -29.69
N THR A 93 -20.15 -4.04 -30.90
CA THR A 93 -21.02 -3.93 -32.07
C THR A 93 -21.72 -5.26 -32.37
N ASN A 94 -21.00 -6.38 -32.35
CA ASN A 94 -21.58 -7.70 -32.61
C ASN A 94 -22.62 -8.10 -31.55
N VAL A 95 -22.28 -7.86 -30.28
CA VAL A 95 -23.17 -8.10 -29.14
C VAL A 95 -24.42 -7.22 -29.26
N ALA A 96 -24.29 -5.94 -29.63
CA ALA A 96 -25.42 -5.03 -29.84
C ALA A 96 -26.38 -5.52 -30.95
N ILE A 97 -25.83 -5.97 -32.09
CA ILE A 97 -26.63 -6.57 -33.17
C ILE A 97 -27.39 -7.80 -32.65
N THR A 98 -26.70 -8.65 -31.89
CA THR A 98 -27.27 -9.88 -31.32
C THR A 98 -28.34 -9.59 -30.28
N THR A 99 -28.14 -8.60 -29.40
CA THR A 99 -29.13 -8.13 -28.43
C THR A 99 -30.41 -7.67 -29.12
N GLY A 100 -30.30 -6.88 -30.20
CA GLY A 100 -31.46 -6.47 -30.99
C GLY A 100 -32.24 -7.64 -31.59
N TYR A 101 -31.54 -8.64 -32.14
CA TYR A 101 -32.15 -9.89 -32.62
C TYR A 101 -32.85 -10.65 -31.49
N LEU A 102 -32.18 -10.90 -30.37
CA LEU A 102 -32.73 -11.70 -29.27
C LEU A 102 -33.99 -11.07 -28.68
N ILE A 103 -34.03 -9.74 -28.55
CA ILE A 103 -35.24 -9.03 -28.11
C ILE A 103 -36.37 -9.17 -29.15
N SER A 104 -36.03 -9.07 -30.44
CA SER A 104 -36.98 -9.26 -31.55
C SER A 104 -37.56 -10.68 -31.55
N ASP A 105 -36.70 -11.70 -31.45
CA ASP A 105 -37.11 -13.10 -31.48
C ASP A 105 -37.92 -13.48 -30.23
N LEU A 106 -37.53 -12.98 -29.06
CA LEU A 106 -38.28 -13.16 -27.82
C LEU A 106 -39.70 -12.58 -27.91
N LEU A 107 -39.86 -11.40 -28.54
CA LEU A 107 -41.19 -10.81 -28.80
C LEU A 107 -42.03 -11.70 -29.73
N LEU A 108 -41.42 -12.24 -30.79
CA LEU A 108 -42.11 -13.16 -31.72
C LEU A 108 -42.51 -14.47 -31.03
N ILE A 109 -41.67 -15.02 -30.15
CA ILE A 109 -41.95 -16.23 -29.36
C ILE A 109 -43.18 -16.01 -28.47
N PHE A 110 -43.28 -14.87 -27.79
CA PHE A 110 -44.45 -14.56 -26.98
C PHE A 110 -45.71 -14.35 -27.81
N TYR A 111 -45.62 -13.61 -28.91
CA TYR A 111 -46.77 -13.32 -29.77
C TYR A 111 -47.29 -14.57 -30.50
N TYR A 112 -46.38 -15.41 -30.99
CA TYR A 112 -46.68 -16.64 -31.72
C TYR A 112 -46.48 -17.90 -30.88
N TRP A 113 -46.82 -17.84 -29.59
CA TRP A 113 -46.59 -18.94 -28.64
C TRP A 113 -47.11 -20.30 -29.12
N LYS A 114 -48.29 -20.33 -29.74
CA LYS A 114 -48.89 -21.57 -30.28
C LYS A 114 -48.08 -22.20 -31.42
N ALA A 115 -47.27 -21.41 -32.11
CA ALA A 115 -46.47 -21.83 -33.25
C ALA A 115 -45.02 -22.16 -32.86
N ILE A 116 -44.35 -21.25 -32.14
CA ILE A 116 -42.91 -21.28 -31.84
C ILE A 116 -42.57 -21.11 -30.35
N GLY A 117 -43.57 -21.14 -29.47
CA GLY A 117 -43.38 -20.98 -28.02
C GLY A 117 -42.68 -22.18 -27.37
N ASP A 118 -41.54 -21.94 -26.74
CA ASP A 118 -40.82 -22.92 -25.91
C ASP A 118 -40.21 -22.24 -24.69
N LYS A 119 -40.42 -22.84 -23.51
CA LYS A 119 -39.85 -22.34 -22.25
C LYS A 119 -38.32 -22.38 -22.25
N PHE A 120 -37.70 -23.37 -22.89
CA PHE A 120 -36.24 -23.44 -23.01
C PHE A 120 -35.69 -22.29 -23.84
N PHE A 121 -36.34 -21.94 -24.96
CA PHE A 121 -35.92 -20.79 -25.77
C PHE A 121 -36.07 -19.48 -25.01
N VAL A 122 -37.14 -19.30 -24.24
CA VAL A 122 -37.30 -18.10 -23.39
C VAL A 122 -36.17 -18.00 -22.37
N VAL A 123 -35.85 -19.08 -21.64
CA VAL A 123 -34.75 -19.07 -20.66
C VAL A 123 -33.40 -18.82 -21.33
N HIS A 124 -33.14 -19.46 -22.47
CA HIS A 124 -31.93 -19.23 -23.26
C HIS A 124 -31.76 -17.76 -23.67
N HIS A 125 -32.83 -17.13 -24.18
CA HIS A 125 -32.81 -15.73 -24.60
C HIS A 125 -32.59 -14.78 -23.42
N LEU A 126 -33.27 -15.02 -22.29
CA LEU A 126 -33.09 -14.19 -21.09
C LEU A 126 -31.68 -14.33 -20.50
N ALA A 127 -31.12 -15.55 -20.47
CA ALA A 127 -29.76 -15.79 -20.01
C ALA A 127 -28.72 -15.13 -20.93
N ALA A 128 -28.90 -15.24 -22.25
CA ALA A 128 -28.04 -14.57 -23.24
C ALA A 128 -28.13 -13.04 -23.13
N LEU A 129 -29.34 -12.49 -23.00
CA LEU A 129 -29.54 -11.05 -22.80
C LEU A 129 -28.92 -10.55 -21.49
N TYR A 130 -28.96 -11.34 -20.42
CA TYR A 130 -28.29 -11.02 -19.17
C TYR A 130 -26.76 -11.02 -19.31
N ALA A 131 -26.19 -12.05 -19.95
CA ALA A 131 -24.76 -12.11 -20.22
C ALA A 131 -24.29 -10.96 -21.12
N TYR A 132 -25.07 -10.60 -22.15
CA TYR A 132 -24.75 -9.47 -23.03
C TYR A 132 -24.97 -8.13 -22.36
N TYR A 133 -25.97 -7.99 -21.49
CA TYR A 133 -26.10 -6.82 -20.62
C TYR A 133 -24.85 -6.67 -19.74
N TYR A 134 -24.32 -7.76 -19.19
CA TYR A 134 -23.08 -7.75 -18.42
C TYR A 134 -21.88 -7.31 -19.28
N VAL A 135 -21.70 -7.86 -20.49
CA VAL A 135 -20.62 -7.47 -21.42
C VAL A 135 -20.72 -6.00 -21.85
N LEU A 136 -21.93 -5.53 -22.21
CA LEU A 136 -22.16 -4.14 -22.60
C LEU A 136 -22.04 -3.14 -21.43
N ASN A 137 -22.18 -3.60 -20.17
CA ASN A 137 -22.04 -2.75 -18.97
C ASN A 137 -20.73 -2.98 -18.19
N LEU A 138 -19.87 -3.96 -18.52
CA LEU A 138 -18.59 -4.12 -17.84
C LEU A 138 -17.67 -2.89 -18.07
N SER A 139 -17.85 -2.23 -19.21
CA SER A 139 -17.24 -0.93 -19.52
C SER A 139 -17.77 0.23 -18.66
N ARG A 140 -18.83 0.02 -17.86
CA ARG A 140 -19.34 1.01 -16.90
C ARG A 140 -18.45 1.17 -15.66
N ARG A 141 -17.39 0.36 -15.54
CA ARG A 141 -16.34 0.51 -14.52
C ARG A 141 -15.00 1.02 -15.03
N LEU A 142 -14.90 1.48 -16.27
CA LEU A 142 -13.74 2.24 -16.70
C LEU A 142 -14.19 3.39 -17.60
N PRO A 143 -14.52 4.58 -17.05
CA PRO A 143 -13.99 5.75 -17.71
C PRO A 143 -12.47 5.56 -17.79
N ALA A 144 -11.87 5.87 -18.95
CA ALA A 144 -10.46 6.18 -19.05
C ALA A 144 -10.17 7.47 -18.26
N ASN A 145 -10.42 7.44 -16.95
CA ASN A 145 -9.67 8.24 -16.00
C ASN A 145 -8.32 7.55 -15.95
N MET A 146 -7.24 8.31 -16.13
CA MET A 146 -5.86 7.87 -15.94
C MET A 146 -5.74 7.08 -14.63
N THR A 147 -5.85 5.75 -14.70
CA THR A 147 -5.68 4.88 -13.56
C THR A 147 -4.18 4.69 -13.38
N THR A 148 -3.62 5.29 -12.34
CA THR A 148 -2.24 5.07 -11.96
C THR A 148 -2.01 3.57 -11.75
N ASN A 149 -1.16 2.96 -12.58
CA ASN A 149 -0.79 1.57 -12.41
C ASN A 149 0.31 1.43 -11.35
N PHE A 150 -0.09 1.33 -10.08
CA PHE A 150 0.83 1.10 -8.95
C PHE A 150 1.52 -0.28 -8.96
N SER A 151 1.23 -1.12 -9.95
CA SER A 151 1.86 -2.44 -10.15
C SER A 151 2.80 -2.49 -11.36
N GLN A 152 3.12 -1.35 -11.96
CA GLN A 152 4.08 -1.31 -13.05
C GLN A 152 5.50 -1.56 -12.51
N ASN A 153 6.24 -2.47 -13.15
CA ASN A 153 7.64 -2.69 -12.83
C ASN A 153 8.46 -1.44 -13.19
N ALA A 154 9.29 -1.05 -12.25
CA ALA A 154 10.26 0.03 -12.38
C ALA A 154 11.37 -0.33 -13.37
N GLU A 155 12.00 0.70 -13.90
CA GLU A 155 13.31 0.62 -14.53
C GLU A 155 14.32 1.36 -13.64
N GLU A 156 15.50 0.77 -13.46
CA GLU A 156 16.57 1.42 -12.71
C GLU A 156 17.39 2.37 -13.61
N SER A 157 18.04 3.35 -12.97
CA SER A 157 18.94 4.31 -13.60
C SER A 157 20.23 4.39 -12.79
N PRO A 158 21.15 3.42 -12.97
CA PRO A 158 22.35 3.30 -12.14
C PRO A 158 23.36 4.43 -12.38
N GLU A 159 23.34 5.03 -13.58
CA GLU A 159 24.16 6.20 -13.91
C GLU A 159 23.47 7.50 -13.47
N PRO A 160 24.20 8.47 -12.86
CA PRO A 160 23.61 9.72 -12.42
C PRO A 160 23.03 10.51 -13.59
N ARG A 161 21.77 10.93 -13.45
CA ARG A 161 21.09 11.80 -14.41
C ARG A 161 20.86 13.17 -13.80
N LYS A 162 21.28 14.22 -14.50
CA LYS A 162 20.99 15.60 -14.07
C LYS A 162 19.49 15.87 -14.17
N ALA A 163 18.92 16.42 -13.10
CA ALA A 163 17.54 16.89 -13.09
C ALA A 163 17.47 18.35 -13.55
N GLU A 164 16.36 18.72 -14.19
CA GLU A 164 16.10 20.11 -14.58
C GLU A 164 15.52 20.86 -13.38
N VAL A 165 16.26 21.83 -12.85
CA VAL A 165 15.84 22.62 -11.68
C VAL A 165 15.07 23.86 -12.13
N LYS A 166 13.91 24.11 -11.52
CA LYS A 166 13.17 25.38 -11.59
C LYS A 166 13.02 25.97 -10.19
N GLY A 167 13.13 27.28 -10.07
CA GLY A 167 13.22 27.97 -8.77
C GLY A 167 14.67 28.04 -8.26
N ASN A 168 14.85 28.38 -6.99
CA ASN A 168 16.18 28.61 -6.40
C ASN A 168 16.40 27.69 -5.20
N ILE A 169 17.17 26.62 -5.38
CA ILE A 169 17.53 25.73 -4.26
C ILE A 169 18.45 26.50 -3.30
N PRO A 170 18.16 26.53 -1.98
CA PRO A 170 19.01 27.22 -1.02
C PRO A 170 20.44 26.69 -1.02
N SER A 171 21.44 27.57 -1.05
CA SER A 171 22.86 27.18 -1.16
C SER A 171 23.38 26.32 -0.01
N TRP A 172 22.71 26.38 1.15
CA TRP A 172 23.03 25.57 2.33
C TRP A 172 22.48 24.14 2.25
N LEU A 173 21.53 23.86 1.34
CA LEU A 173 20.98 22.52 1.15
C LEU A 173 21.97 21.68 0.32
N GLN A 174 22.83 20.95 1.02
CA GLN A 174 23.91 20.16 0.44
C GLN A 174 23.85 18.75 1.03
N GLY A 175 23.70 17.72 0.20
CA GLY A 175 23.57 16.35 0.66
C GLY A 175 22.81 15.44 -0.30
N THR A 176 22.42 14.26 0.19
CA THR A 176 21.73 13.26 -0.62
C THR A 176 20.43 12.84 0.06
N LEU A 177 19.30 13.02 -0.63
CA LEU A 177 18.03 12.41 -0.25
C LEU A 177 17.98 10.98 -0.79
N LEU A 178 17.93 10.00 0.12
CA LEU A 178 17.66 8.60 -0.19
C LEU A 178 16.17 8.30 -0.02
N ARG A 179 15.59 7.56 -0.96
CA ARG A 179 14.21 7.04 -0.87
C ARG A 179 14.17 5.56 -1.22
N ASN A 180 13.35 4.79 -0.52
CA ASN A 180 13.24 3.35 -0.70
C ASN A 180 11.78 2.91 -0.80
N GLY A 181 11.52 1.93 -1.65
CA GLY A 181 10.17 1.43 -1.87
C GLY A 181 10.13 0.24 -2.83
N PRO A 182 8.96 -0.38 -2.99
CA PRO A 182 8.77 -1.48 -3.94
C PRO A 182 8.82 -0.96 -5.39
N GLY A 183 9.49 -1.71 -6.26
CA GLY A 183 9.69 -1.36 -7.68
C GLY A 183 9.38 -2.48 -8.65
N ILE A 184 9.44 -3.76 -8.27
CA ILE A 184 9.06 -4.88 -9.15
C ILE A 184 7.87 -5.61 -8.55
N PHE A 185 6.75 -5.61 -9.27
CA PHE A 185 5.47 -6.21 -8.85
C PHE A 185 5.14 -7.50 -9.60
N SER A 186 5.89 -7.84 -10.64
CA SER A 186 5.78 -9.09 -11.39
C SER A 186 7.13 -9.62 -11.85
N VAL A 187 7.29 -10.95 -11.82
CA VAL A 187 8.49 -11.67 -12.26
C VAL A 187 8.06 -12.84 -13.12
N GLY A 188 8.44 -12.83 -14.41
CA GLY A 188 7.94 -13.78 -15.40
C GLY A 188 6.41 -13.78 -15.46
N VAL A 189 5.80 -14.94 -15.25
CA VAL A 189 4.34 -15.13 -15.24
C VAL A 189 3.70 -14.97 -13.86
N THR A 190 4.49 -14.69 -12.82
CA THR A 190 4.02 -14.55 -11.44
C THR A 190 3.98 -13.10 -11.02
N SER A 191 2.98 -12.70 -10.24
CA SER A 191 2.83 -11.36 -9.69
C SER A 191 2.72 -11.38 -8.18
N TYR A 192 3.13 -10.30 -7.54
CA TYR A 192 2.83 -10.07 -6.13
C TYR A 192 1.35 -9.70 -5.96
N ASP A 193 0.80 -10.02 -4.79
CA ASP A 193 -0.57 -9.69 -4.40
C ASP A 193 -0.66 -8.35 -3.66
N HIS A 194 0.43 -7.95 -2.99
CA HIS A 194 0.47 -6.80 -2.10
C HIS A 194 1.56 -5.81 -2.50
N TRP A 195 1.30 -4.50 -2.38
CA TRP A 195 2.24 -3.46 -2.80
C TRP A 195 3.56 -3.51 -2.02
N PHE A 196 3.51 -3.76 -0.70
CA PHE A 196 4.71 -3.93 0.13
C PHE A 196 5.61 -5.12 -0.24
N ASP A 197 5.12 -6.07 -1.05
CA ASP A 197 5.91 -7.25 -1.44
C ASP A 197 6.84 -6.99 -2.63
N GLY A 198 6.64 -5.88 -3.34
CA GLY A 198 7.44 -5.58 -4.52
C GLY A 198 8.93 -5.46 -4.19
N MET A 199 9.79 -5.90 -5.11
CA MET A 199 11.24 -5.88 -4.86
C MET A 199 11.75 -4.46 -4.74
N ALA A 200 12.59 -4.20 -3.73
CA ALA A 200 13.06 -2.88 -3.40
C ALA A 200 13.83 -2.20 -4.54
N ILE A 201 13.46 -0.95 -4.82
CA ILE A 201 14.24 -0.02 -5.64
C ILE A 201 14.64 1.19 -4.80
N MET A 202 15.95 1.38 -4.69
CA MET A 202 16.55 2.50 -4.00
C MET A 202 16.69 3.68 -4.96
N LYS A 203 16.46 4.89 -4.46
CA LYS A 203 16.60 6.14 -5.22
C LYS A 203 17.47 7.09 -4.41
N SER A 204 18.31 7.84 -5.11
CA SER A 204 19.09 8.94 -4.53
C SER A 204 18.90 10.20 -5.34
N PHE A 205 18.84 11.32 -4.63
CA PHE A 205 18.86 12.66 -5.19
C PHE A 205 19.97 13.43 -4.50
N ALA A 206 21.13 13.50 -5.14
CA ALA A 206 22.25 14.28 -4.63
C ALA A 206 22.05 15.75 -5.02
N ILE A 207 22.07 16.62 -4.02
CA ILE A 207 21.88 18.06 -4.12
C ILE A 207 23.22 18.71 -3.81
N LYS A 208 23.78 19.42 -4.80
CA LYS A 208 25.02 20.15 -4.63
C LYS A 208 25.04 21.43 -5.45
N ASP A 209 25.35 22.54 -4.81
CA ASP A 209 25.53 23.85 -5.44
C ASP A 209 24.35 24.27 -6.34
N GLY A 210 23.13 23.98 -5.89
CA GLY A 210 21.89 24.27 -6.62
C GLY A 210 21.55 23.28 -7.74
N GLU A 211 22.39 22.28 -7.98
CA GLU A 211 22.14 21.19 -8.92
C GLU A 211 21.61 19.95 -8.22
N VAL A 212 20.84 19.14 -8.96
CA VAL A 212 20.29 17.88 -8.49
C VAL A 212 20.63 16.77 -9.48
N THR A 213 21.17 15.65 -8.98
CA THR A 213 21.36 14.43 -9.78
C THR A 213 20.57 13.27 -9.19
N TYR A 214 19.85 12.56 -10.05
CA TYR A 214 19.07 11.38 -9.72
C TYR A 214 19.81 10.09 -10.10
N ARG A 215 19.66 9.07 -9.25
CA ARG A 215 20.07 7.69 -9.53
C ARG A 215 19.09 6.73 -8.88
N SER A 216 18.87 5.56 -9.49
CA SER A 216 18.16 4.44 -8.87
C SER A 216 18.84 3.12 -9.16
N ARG A 217 18.75 2.19 -8.20
CA ARG A 217 19.21 0.81 -8.32
C ARG A 217 18.28 -0.13 -7.57
N PHE A 218 18.03 -1.31 -8.12
CA PHE A 218 17.38 -2.36 -7.35
C PHE A 218 18.28 -2.81 -6.20
N LEU A 219 17.66 -3.14 -5.07
CA LEU A 219 18.37 -3.83 -4.00
C LEU A 219 18.61 -5.27 -4.45
N GLU A 220 19.81 -5.57 -4.92
CA GLU A 220 20.23 -6.93 -5.29
C GLU A 220 20.36 -7.89 -4.07
N SER A 221 19.27 -8.08 -3.33
CA SER A 221 19.15 -9.00 -2.21
C SER A 221 19.18 -10.47 -2.67
N ASP A 222 19.27 -11.41 -1.73
CA ASP A 222 19.22 -12.84 -2.07
C ASP A 222 17.85 -13.17 -2.66
N THR A 223 16.77 -12.60 -2.10
CA THR A 223 15.41 -12.73 -2.63
C THR A 223 15.31 -12.20 -4.07
N TYR A 224 15.82 -10.99 -4.33
CA TYR A 224 15.84 -10.41 -5.68
C TYR A 224 16.56 -11.34 -6.67
N LYS A 225 17.79 -11.75 -6.33
CA LYS A 225 18.61 -12.62 -7.17
C LYS A 225 17.94 -13.97 -7.44
N ALA A 226 17.33 -14.57 -6.42
CA ALA A 226 16.63 -15.84 -6.55
C ALA A 226 15.40 -15.74 -7.48
N ASN A 227 14.60 -14.68 -7.32
CA ASN A 227 13.41 -14.46 -8.15
C ASN A 227 13.79 -14.17 -9.61
N MET A 228 14.77 -13.30 -9.84
CA MET A 228 15.25 -12.99 -11.20
C MET A 228 15.86 -14.21 -11.88
N ALA A 229 16.69 -14.98 -11.19
CA ALA A 229 17.31 -16.19 -11.75
C ALA A 229 16.29 -17.28 -12.09
N ALA A 230 15.21 -17.40 -11.32
CA ALA A 230 14.14 -18.36 -11.57
C ALA A 230 13.09 -17.87 -12.58
N ASN A 231 13.12 -16.59 -12.96
CA ASN A 231 12.09 -15.90 -13.75
C ASN A 231 10.66 -16.13 -13.20
N ARG A 232 10.54 -16.17 -11.87
CA ARG A 232 9.29 -16.30 -11.11
C ARG A 232 9.55 -16.01 -9.63
N ILE A 233 8.50 -15.71 -8.87
CA ILE A 233 8.57 -15.53 -7.41
C ILE A 233 8.84 -16.89 -6.75
N VAL A 234 9.99 -17.02 -6.07
CA VAL A 234 10.44 -18.25 -5.37
C VAL A 234 10.66 -18.08 -3.87
N VAL A 235 10.64 -16.83 -3.38
CA VAL A 235 10.67 -16.49 -1.96
C VAL A 235 9.35 -15.84 -1.56
N SER A 236 8.76 -16.28 -0.45
CA SER A 236 7.51 -15.71 0.07
C SER A 236 7.75 -14.34 0.71
N GLU A 237 6.91 -13.39 0.37
CA GLU A 237 6.84 -12.04 0.94
C GLU A 237 5.66 -11.95 1.92
N MET A 238 5.39 -10.75 2.48
CA MET A 238 4.36 -10.58 3.51
C MET A 238 2.98 -10.99 2.99
N GLY A 239 2.54 -10.42 1.87
CA GLY A 239 1.24 -10.67 1.24
C GLY A 239 1.22 -11.81 0.21
N THR A 240 2.38 -12.26 -0.28
CA THR A 240 2.48 -13.19 -1.41
C THR A 240 3.24 -14.44 -1.04
N MET A 241 2.60 -15.60 -1.17
CA MET A 241 3.28 -16.88 -0.96
C MET A 241 3.97 -17.35 -2.24
N ALA A 242 5.27 -17.66 -2.15
CA ALA A 242 5.92 -18.41 -3.20
C ALA A 242 5.47 -19.87 -3.16
N TYR A 243 4.95 -20.38 -4.28
CA TYR A 243 4.68 -21.80 -4.40
C TYR A 243 6.01 -22.55 -4.55
N PRO A 244 6.28 -23.59 -3.73
CA PRO A 244 7.48 -24.39 -3.85
C PRO A 244 7.58 -24.94 -5.26
N ASP A 245 8.80 -24.97 -5.79
CA ASP A 245 9.08 -25.66 -7.05
C ASP A 245 8.45 -27.06 -7.02
N PRO A 246 7.59 -27.42 -8.00
CA PRO A 246 6.95 -28.74 -8.03
C PRO A 246 7.96 -29.90 -8.08
N SER A 247 9.23 -29.64 -8.42
CA SER A 247 10.33 -30.61 -8.40
C SER A 247 11.00 -30.79 -7.02
N LYS A 248 10.72 -29.94 -6.02
CA LYS A 248 11.30 -30.08 -4.67
C LYS A 248 10.52 -31.11 -3.85
N ASN A 249 11.16 -32.26 -3.62
CA ASN A 249 10.64 -33.41 -2.88
C ASN A 249 10.09 -33.08 -1.48
N PHE A 250 9.05 -33.82 -1.07
CA PHE A 250 8.40 -33.77 0.26
C PHE A 250 9.39 -33.80 1.44
N ILE A 251 10.53 -34.47 1.27
CA ILE A 251 11.59 -34.60 2.27
C ILE A 251 12.26 -33.24 2.58
N VAL A 252 12.49 -32.39 1.57
CA VAL A 252 13.07 -31.05 1.79
C VAL A 252 12.09 -30.17 2.56
N LYS A 253 10.78 -30.26 2.26
CA LYS A 253 9.71 -29.56 2.99
C LYS A 253 9.65 -29.99 4.47
N ALA A 254 9.83 -31.28 4.74
CA ALA A 254 9.86 -31.82 6.10
C ALA A 254 11.14 -31.42 6.87
N ILE A 255 12.31 -31.40 6.22
CA ILE A 255 13.59 -31.00 6.85
C ILE A 255 13.59 -29.50 7.20
N THR A 256 13.09 -28.63 6.32
CA THR A 256 12.93 -27.19 6.61
C THR A 256 11.99 -26.95 7.80
N PHE A 257 10.91 -27.74 7.91
CA PHE A 257 9.97 -27.70 9.02
C PHE A 257 10.55 -28.22 10.34
N LEU A 258 11.38 -29.29 10.31
CA LEU A 258 11.95 -29.89 11.51
C LEU A 258 13.11 -29.07 12.11
N ASN A 259 13.82 -28.28 11.28
CA ASN A 259 15.01 -27.55 11.71
C ASN A 259 14.73 -26.12 12.21
N HIS A 260 13.56 -25.53 11.92
CA HIS A 260 13.29 -24.14 12.26
C HIS A 260 11.86 -23.90 12.78
N THR A 261 11.74 -23.38 14.00
CA THR A 261 10.46 -22.93 14.59
C THR A 261 9.94 -21.65 13.92
N VAL A 262 10.84 -20.88 13.30
CA VAL A 262 10.57 -19.65 12.56
C VAL A 262 11.12 -19.80 11.14
N PRO A 263 10.31 -19.54 10.11
CA PRO A 263 10.73 -19.66 8.72
C PRO A 263 11.84 -18.66 8.37
N ASP A 264 12.67 -18.99 7.36
CA ASP A 264 13.70 -18.08 6.87
C ASP A 264 13.01 -16.90 6.15
N PHE A 265 13.15 -15.70 6.71
CA PHE A 265 12.45 -14.52 6.20
C PHE A 265 13.12 -13.95 4.95
N THR A 266 12.36 -13.18 4.18
CA THR A 266 12.90 -12.39 3.06
C THR A 266 13.93 -11.36 3.55
N ASP A 267 14.88 -11.06 2.68
CA ASP A 267 15.82 -9.95 2.83
C ASP A 267 15.50 -8.78 1.87
N ASN A 268 14.28 -8.74 1.33
CA ASN A 268 13.75 -7.63 0.56
C ASN A 268 13.55 -6.40 1.46
N GLY A 269 14.59 -5.57 1.56
CA GLY A 269 14.58 -4.34 2.36
C GLY A 269 13.91 -3.17 1.65
N ALA A 270 12.60 -3.23 1.39
CA ALA A 270 11.85 -2.23 0.63
C ALA A 270 11.21 -1.09 1.46
N SER A 271 11.37 -1.09 2.80
CA SER A 271 10.68 -0.15 3.68
C SER A 271 11.46 1.16 3.88
N ASN A 272 12.66 1.07 4.43
CA ASN A 272 13.40 2.26 4.90
C ASN A 272 14.92 2.09 4.74
N PHE A 273 15.66 3.16 5.04
CA PHE A 273 17.09 3.14 5.32
C PHE A 273 17.35 3.38 6.81
N ILE A 274 18.29 2.64 7.38
CA ILE A 274 18.77 2.82 8.75
C ILE A 274 20.27 3.02 8.77
N LYS A 275 20.77 3.76 9.77
CA LYS A 275 22.19 4.02 9.96
C LYS A 275 22.67 3.36 11.24
N TYR A 276 23.65 2.47 11.16
CA TYR A 276 24.32 1.92 12.34
C TYR A 276 25.81 2.22 12.28
N GLY A 277 26.25 3.07 13.21
CA GLY A 277 27.60 3.63 13.15
C GLY A 277 27.77 4.47 11.87
N LYS A 278 28.73 4.07 11.01
CA LYS A 278 29.00 4.73 9.72
C LYS A 278 28.26 4.08 8.54
N ASP A 279 27.71 2.89 8.74
CA ASP A 279 27.14 2.08 7.68
C ASP A 279 25.64 2.36 7.52
N TYR A 280 25.18 2.33 6.28
CA TYR A 280 23.78 2.48 5.90
C TYR A 280 23.23 1.15 5.44
N TYR A 281 21.98 0.87 5.80
CA TYR A 281 21.32 -0.39 5.49
C TYR A 281 19.92 -0.14 4.95
N ALA A 282 19.56 -0.83 3.86
CA ALA A 282 18.17 -1.00 3.46
C ALA A 282 17.52 -2.05 4.36
N THR A 283 16.30 -1.77 4.83
CA THR A 283 15.59 -2.62 5.79
C THR A 283 14.12 -2.79 5.42
N SER A 284 13.55 -3.91 5.88
CA SER A 284 12.12 -4.12 6.06
C SER A 284 11.90 -4.36 7.56
N GLU A 285 11.03 -5.30 7.95
CA GLU A 285 10.74 -5.62 9.35
C GLU A 285 11.17 -7.05 9.77
N THR A 286 12.08 -7.66 9.01
CA THR A 286 12.62 -9.00 9.28
C THR A 286 13.96 -8.91 10.03
N ASN A 287 14.56 -10.06 10.35
CA ASN A 287 15.90 -10.12 10.95
C ASN A 287 17.03 -9.76 9.96
N TYR A 288 16.73 -9.60 8.66
CA TYR A 288 17.74 -9.31 7.65
C TYR A 288 17.72 -7.84 7.23
N ILE A 289 18.90 -7.24 7.24
CA ILE A 289 19.16 -5.91 6.68
C ILE A 289 20.28 -6.01 5.64
N ARG A 290 20.26 -5.13 4.64
CA ARG A 290 21.24 -5.13 3.56
C ARG A 290 22.08 -3.88 3.62
N LYS A 291 23.39 -4.03 3.81
CA LYS A 291 24.31 -2.89 3.75
C LYS A 291 24.28 -2.32 2.33
N ILE A 292 24.32 -0.99 2.21
CA ILE A 292 24.31 -0.29 0.92
C ILE A 292 25.35 0.82 0.91
N ASP A 293 25.88 1.13 -0.27
CA ASP A 293 26.61 2.38 -0.49
C ASP A 293 25.59 3.51 -0.70
N PRO A 294 25.55 4.55 0.15
CA PRO A 294 24.55 5.61 0.04
C PRO A 294 24.79 6.58 -1.13
N VAL A 295 25.95 6.51 -1.79
CA VAL A 295 26.30 7.32 -2.96
C VAL A 295 25.99 6.55 -4.24
N THR A 296 26.48 5.31 -4.36
CA THR A 296 26.32 4.49 -5.58
C THR A 296 25.04 3.67 -5.60
N LEU A 297 24.38 3.49 -4.44
CA LEU A 297 23.27 2.57 -4.23
C LEU A 297 23.62 1.10 -4.49
N GLU A 298 24.91 0.74 -4.44
CA GLU A 298 25.34 -0.63 -4.57
C GLU A 298 24.95 -1.45 -3.34
N THR A 299 24.32 -2.60 -3.58
CA THR A 299 24.02 -3.59 -2.54
C THR A 299 25.30 -4.27 -2.08
N GLN A 300 25.49 -4.34 -0.78
CA GLN A 300 26.62 -4.98 -0.12
C GLN A 300 26.13 -6.15 0.77
N ASP A 301 26.79 -6.37 1.89
CA ASP A 301 26.60 -7.53 2.76
C ASP A 301 25.16 -7.68 3.29
N LYS A 302 24.70 -8.95 3.33
CA LYS A 302 23.54 -9.36 4.14
C LYS A 302 23.95 -9.42 5.60
N VAL A 303 23.22 -8.70 6.45
CA VAL A 303 23.41 -8.75 7.90
C VAL A 303 22.17 -9.37 8.53
N ASP A 304 22.42 -10.31 9.44
CA ASP A 304 21.41 -11.01 10.21
C ASP A 304 21.50 -10.57 11.67
N TYR A 305 20.44 -9.94 12.20
CA TYR A 305 20.36 -9.54 13.59
C TYR A 305 20.62 -10.72 14.54
N MET A 306 20.18 -11.94 14.20
CA MET A 306 20.32 -13.13 15.06
C MET A 306 21.76 -13.55 15.33
N LYS A 307 22.73 -13.07 14.53
CA LYS A 307 24.16 -13.28 14.80
C LYS A 307 24.70 -12.41 15.95
N TYR A 308 23.94 -11.38 16.36
CA TYR A 308 24.36 -10.38 17.33
C TYR A 308 23.37 -10.24 18.51
N LEU A 309 22.07 -10.38 18.26
CA LEU A 309 20.97 -10.22 19.23
C LEU A 309 19.84 -11.22 18.92
N PRO A 310 19.16 -11.81 19.91
CA PRO A 310 18.14 -12.85 19.67
C PRO A 310 16.80 -12.24 19.24
N VAL A 311 16.77 -11.63 18.05
CA VAL A 311 15.63 -10.91 17.47
C VAL A 311 15.28 -11.50 16.10
N ASN A 312 14.02 -11.90 15.93
CA ASN A 312 13.49 -12.47 14.69
C ASN A 312 12.87 -11.41 13.77
N LEU A 313 12.33 -10.34 14.34
CA LEU A 313 11.69 -9.22 13.63
C LEU A 313 12.17 -7.93 14.28
N ALA A 314 12.56 -6.92 13.52
CA ALA A 314 13.00 -5.64 14.04
C ALA A 314 12.27 -4.51 13.30
N SER A 315 11.92 -3.43 14.00
CA SER A 315 11.29 -2.28 13.35
C SER A 315 12.26 -1.62 12.34
N SER A 316 11.71 -1.08 11.25
CA SER A 316 12.45 -0.25 10.28
C SER A 316 12.58 1.23 10.72
N HIS A 317 12.13 1.57 11.94
CA HIS A 317 12.07 2.94 12.48
C HIS A 317 12.91 3.08 13.77
N PRO A 318 14.24 2.91 13.71
CA PRO A 318 15.09 3.21 14.85
C PRO A 318 15.08 4.71 15.18
N HIS A 319 15.28 5.02 16.46
CA HIS A 319 15.55 6.38 16.91
C HIS A 319 17.05 6.64 17.02
N TYR A 320 17.46 7.90 16.86
CA TYR A 320 18.85 8.32 16.99
C TYR A 320 19.01 9.38 18.07
N ASP A 321 20.07 9.30 18.87
CA ASP A 321 20.48 10.41 19.75
C ASP A 321 21.54 11.31 19.09
N LYS A 322 21.91 12.39 19.80
CA LYS A 322 22.85 13.39 19.30
C LYS A 322 24.27 12.84 19.12
N GLU A 323 24.62 11.83 19.90
CA GLU A 323 25.89 11.14 19.84
C GLU A 323 25.95 10.18 18.62
N GLY A 324 24.81 9.89 18.00
CA GLY A 324 24.70 8.99 16.86
C GLY A 324 24.48 7.53 17.24
N ASN A 325 24.09 7.24 18.49
CA ASN A 325 23.61 5.93 18.86
C ASN A 325 22.23 5.70 18.25
N ALA A 326 21.98 4.48 17.81
CA ALA A 326 20.68 4.06 17.32
C ALA A 326 19.98 3.18 18.36
N TYR A 327 18.70 3.43 18.60
CA TYR A 327 17.84 2.64 19.46
C TYR A 327 16.78 1.97 18.60
N ASN A 328 16.47 0.71 18.86
CA ASN A 328 15.43 0.01 18.13
C ASN A 328 14.79 -1.11 18.96
N PHE A 329 13.61 -1.54 18.53
CA PHE A 329 12.89 -2.66 19.11
C PHE A 329 12.91 -3.87 18.18
N GLY A 330 13.01 -5.05 18.79
CA GLY A 330 12.92 -6.34 18.12
C GLY A 330 12.03 -7.34 18.86
N THR A 331 11.32 -8.18 18.12
CA THR A 331 10.56 -9.30 18.67
C THR A 331 11.43 -10.55 18.68
N SER A 332 11.58 -11.13 19.85
CA SER A 332 12.22 -12.43 20.06
C SER A 332 11.13 -13.50 20.18
N ILE A 333 11.13 -14.47 19.26
CA ILE A 333 10.10 -15.49 19.11
C ILE A 333 10.63 -16.82 19.63
N ALA A 334 9.92 -17.40 20.60
CA ALA A 334 10.22 -18.72 21.17
C ALA A 334 11.64 -18.94 21.70
N GLU A 335 12.40 -17.87 21.97
CA GLU A 335 13.73 -17.96 22.59
C GLU A 335 13.60 -18.55 24.00
N LYS A 336 14.15 -19.75 24.22
CA LYS A 336 14.02 -20.49 25.50
C LYS A 336 12.54 -20.63 25.95
N ALA A 337 11.65 -20.89 24.98
CA ALA A 337 10.20 -21.02 25.18
C ALA A 337 9.49 -19.75 25.69
N LYS A 338 10.09 -18.57 25.50
CA LYS A 338 9.47 -17.27 25.79
C LYS A 338 9.44 -16.40 24.54
N THR A 339 8.39 -15.60 24.42
CA THR A 339 8.28 -14.53 23.42
C THR A 339 8.32 -13.20 24.16
N LYS A 340 9.15 -12.27 23.69
CA LYS A 340 9.44 -11.00 24.36
C LYS A 340 9.84 -9.92 23.35
N TYR A 341 9.69 -8.67 23.75
CA TYR A 341 10.21 -7.52 23.01
C TYR A 341 11.56 -7.11 23.61
N ILE A 342 12.54 -6.88 22.75
CA ILE A 342 13.90 -6.49 23.11
C ILE A 342 14.12 -5.07 22.61
N LEU A 343 14.33 -4.15 23.55
CA LEU A 343 14.86 -2.83 23.26
C LEU A 343 16.38 -2.92 23.27
N PHE A 344 17.02 -2.50 22.18
CA PHE A 344 18.46 -2.53 22.03
C PHE A 344 19.03 -1.20 21.55
N LYS A 345 20.31 -0.99 21.84
CA LYS A 345 21.11 0.15 21.42
C LYS A 345 22.27 -0.33 20.56
N VAL A 346 22.42 0.25 19.38
CA VAL A 346 23.62 0.13 18.56
C VAL A 346 24.45 1.41 18.78
N PRO A 347 25.65 1.30 19.36
CA PRO A 347 26.42 2.49 19.72
C PRO A 347 26.94 3.24 18.48
N ALA A 348 27.15 4.54 18.66
CA ALA A 348 27.84 5.38 17.68
C ALA A 348 29.27 4.88 17.40
N VAL A 349 29.87 5.34 16.29
CA VAL A 349 31.24 4.97 15.92
C VAL A 349 32.22 5.54 16.94
N SER A 350 33.03 4.68 17.57
CA SER A 350 34.24 5.09 18.30
C SER A 350 35.38 5.33 17.31
N GLU A 351 36.21 6.37 17.54
CA GLU A 351 37.40 6.64 16.71
C GLU A 351 38.35 5.43 16.59
N THR A 352 38.32 4.53 17.58
CA THR A 352 39.17 3.34 17.68
C THR A 352 38.70 2.13 16.87
N ASP A 353 37.44 2.10 16.39
CA ASP A 353 36.81 0.90 15.82
C ASP A 353 36.26 1.14 14.41
N LYS A 354 37.04 1.80 13.56
CA LYS A 354 36.61 2.19 12.21
C LYS A 354 36.25 0.99 11.32
N ASP A 355 36.80 -0.20 11.56
CA ASP A 355 36.64 -1.35 10.65
C ASP A 355 35.66 -2.43 11.16
N SER A 356 35.09 -2.27 12.35
CA SER A 356 34.15 -3.24 12.93
C SER A 356 32.69 -2.79 12.74
N PRO A 357 31.76 -3.67 12.29
CA PRO A 357 30.34 -3.36 12.27
C PRO A 357 29.84 -2.94 13.66
N ALA A 358 29.08 -1.84 13.74
CA ALA A 358 28.59 -1.30 15.00
C ALA A 358 27.70 -2.30 15.78
N LEU A 359 26.99 -3.17 15.06
CA LEU A 359 26.16 -4.24 15.63
C LEU A 359 26.93 -5.25 16.50
N LYS A 360 28.26 -5.38 16.36
CA LYS A 360 29.07 -6.22 17.27
C LYS A 360 29.07 -5.71 18.71
N LYS A 361 28.73 -4.44 18.92
CA LYS A 361 28.70 -3.77 20.22
C LYS A 361 27.27 -3.45 20.66
N VAL A 362 26.28 -4.12 20.09
CA VAL A 362 24.89 -3.93 20.45
C VAL A 362 24.65 -4.27 21.92
N GLU A 363 23.84 -3.44 22.59
CA GLU A 363 23.48 -3.58 23.99
C GLU A 363 21.98 -3.82 24.11
N ILE A 364 21.56 -4.86 24.85
CA ILE A 364 20.16 -5.03 25.23
C ILE A 364 19.89 -4.13 26.44
N LEU A 365 19.01 -3.14 26.28
CA LEU A 365 18.69 -2.18 27.34
C LEU A 365 17.54 -2.65 28.21
N CYS A 366 16.53 -3.25 27.60
CA CYS A 366 15.31 -3.68 28.28
C CYS A 366 14.69 -4.89 27.57
N THR A 367 13.96 -5.70 28.33
CA THR A 367 13.07 -6.73 27.81
C THR A 367 11.67 -6.48 28.34
N VAL A 368 10.71 -6.35 27.43
CA VAL A 368 9.29 -6.26 27.78
C VAL A 368 8.64 -7.62 27.52
N PRO A 369 7.98 -8.23 28.53
CA PRO A 369 7.28 -9.49 28.32
C PRO A 369 6.05 -9.27 27.44
N CYS A 370 5.78 -10.21 26.52
CA CYS A 370 4.53 -10.19 25.76
C CYS A 370 3.35 -10.58 26.65
N ARG A 371 2.18 -9.94 26.46
CA ARG A 371 0.91 -10.35 27.07
C ARG A 371 0.54 -11.78 26.68
N SER A 372 0.91 -12.21 25.47
CA SER A 372 0.68 -13.56 24.95
C SER A 372 1.95 -14.15 24.37
N LEU A 373 2.29 -15.38 24.78
CA LEU A 373 3.49 -16.09 24.31
C LEU A 373 3.39 -16.55 22.85
N LEU A 374 2.19 -16.89 22.38
CA LEU A 374 1.95 -17.43 21.04
C LEU A 374 1.38 -16.40 20.06
N THR A 375 0.96 -15.24 20.57
CA THR A 375 0.36 -14.18 19.77
C THR A 375 0.88 -12.79 20.17
N PRO A 376 2.21 -12.53 20.02
CA PRO A 376 2.77 -11.21 20.29
C PRO A 376 2.11 -10.15 19.41
N SER A 377 2.02 -8.93 19.93
CA SER A 377 1.69 -7.73 19.15
C SER A 377 2.70 -7.49 18.03
N TYR A 378 2.19 -7.17 16.84
CA TYR A 378 2.91 -6.46 15.80
C TYR A 378 3.00 -4.98 16.16
N TYR A 379 4.16 -4.37 15.95
CA TYR A 379 4.40 -2.94 16.11
C TYR A 379 5.34 -2.49 15.01
N HIS A 380 5.15 -1.27 14.54
CA HIS A 380 5.91 -0.72 13.42
C HIS A 380 6.95 0.31 13.87
N SER A 381 6.66 1.05 14.93
CA SER A 381 7.55 2.07 15.52
C SER A 381 7.35 2.18 17.04
N PHE A 382 8.17 3.00 17.71
CA PHE A 382 8.11 3.26 19.14
C PHE A 382 8.42 4.73 19.42
N GLY A 383 8.19 5.23 20.63
CA GLY A 383 8.47 6.60 21.02
C GLY A 383 9.73 6.74 21.88
N LEU A 384 10.36 7.92 21.84
CA LEU A 384 11.55 8.28 22.61
C LEU A 384 11.40 9.68 23.20
N THR A 385 11.60 9.84 24.51
CA THR A 385 11.81 11.13 25.20
C THR A 385 13.23 11.23 25.73
N GLU A 386 13.56 12.33 26.40
CA GLU A 386 14.84 12.46 27.12
C GLU A 386 15.09 11.34 28.15
N ASN A 387 14.08 10.91 28.89
CA ASN A 387 14.23 9.92 29.97
C ASN A 387 13.45 8.61 29.76
N TYR A 388 12.59 8.50 28.74
CA TYR A 388 11.74 7.31 28.56
C TYR A 388 11.69 6.80 27.11
N PHE A 389 11.45 5.49 26.98
CA PHE A 389 10.94 4.89 25.75
C PHE A 389 9.45 4.56 25.93
N ILE A 390 8.67 4.72 24.85
CA ILE A 390 7.25 4.37 24.81
C ILE A 390 7.08 3.20 23.84
N PHE A 391 6.57 2.08 24.32
CA PHE A 391 6.26 0.91 23.50
C PHE A 391 4.76 0.59 23.57
N ILE A 392 4.10 0.58 22.42
CA ILE A 392 2.66 0.31 22.30
C ILE A 392 2.46 -1.16 21.94
N GLU A 393 1.92 -1.94 22.88
CA GLU A 393 1.50 -3.33 22.64
C GLU A 393 0.02 -3.34 22.24
N GLN A 394 -0.20 -3.27 20.93
CA GLN A 394 -1.52 -3.15 20.29
C GLN A 394 -2.18 -4.50 19.98
N PRO A 395 -3.51 -4.55 19.84
CA PRO A 395 -4.24 -5.77 19.54
C PRO A 395 -4.16 -6.24 18.07
N LEU A 396 -3.13 -5.82 17.32
CA LEU A 396 -2.77 -6.44 16.05
C LEU A 396 -1.73 -7.53 16.32
N LYS A 397 -2.14 -8.79 16.31
CA LYS A 397 -1.35 -9.92 16.82
C LYS A 397 -0.75 -10.76 15.71
N LEU A 398 0.46 -11.23 15.90
CA LEU A 398 1.13 -12.22 15.05
C LEU A 398 0.95 -13.63 15.62
N ASP A 399 0.20 -14.48 14.92
CA ASP A 399 -0.01 -15.89 15.29
C ASP A 399 1.22 -16.75 14.97
N ILE A 400 2.02 -17.03 16.01
CA ILE A 400 3.27 -17.80 15.88
C ILE A 400 3.01 -19.24 15.40
N LEU A 401 1.91 -19.87 15.85
CA LEU A 401 1.61 -21.25 15.44
C LEU A 401 1.16 -21.31 13.98
N LYS A 402 0.40 -20.31 13.54
CA LYS A 402 0.05 -20.14 12.12
C LYS A 402 1.28 -19.87 11.27
N MET A 403 2.18 -19.01 11.73
CA MET A 403 3.45 -18.71 11.05
C MET A 403 4.34 -19.96 10.94
N ALA A 404 4.54 -20.72 12.03
CA ALA A 404 5.36 -21.93 12.04
C ALA A 404 4.84 -23.05 11.12
N THR A 405 3.57 -23.00 10.73
CA THR A 405 2.92 -24.00 9.86
C THR A 405 2.48 -23.41 8.52
N ALA A 406 2.92 -22.19 8.20
CA ALA A 406 2.45 -21.42 7.05
C ALA A 406 2.61 -22.17 5.73
N TYR A 407 3.79 -22.75 5.47
CA TYR A 407 4.06 -23.53 4.26
C TYR A 407 3.20 -24.79 4.12
N MET A 408 2.86 -25.47 5.23
CA MET A 408 1.96 -26.63 5.18
C MET A 408 0.52 -26.22 4.93
N ARG A 409 0.12 -25.05 5.43
CA ARG A 409 -1.23 -24.50 5.29
C ARG A 409 -1.44 -23.74 3.98
N GLY A 410 -0.37 -23.41 3.27
CA GLY A 410 -0.43 -22.59 2.05
C GLY A 410 -0.86 -21.15 2.32
N VAL A 411 -0.48 -20.57 3.46
CA VAL A 411 -0.91 -19.22 3.89
C VAL A 411 0.25 -18.23 3.99
N ASN A 412 0.07 -17.01 3.47
CA ASN A 412 1.09 -15.93 3.54
C ASN A 412 1.30 -15.36 4.96
N TRP A 413 2.35 -14.56 5.15
CA TRP A 413 2.66 -13.97 6.47
C TRP A 413 1.60 -12.97 6.93
N ALA A 414 1.00 -12.21 6.02
CA ALA A 414 -0.08 -11.27 6.30
C ALA A 414 -1.26 -11.94 6.99
N SER A 415 -1.62 -13.15 6.55
CA SER A 415 -2.69 -13.93 7.18
C SER A 415 -2.37 -14.39 8.61
N CYS A 416 -1.10 -14.33 9.02
CA CYS A 416 -0.68 -14.60 10.40
C CYS A 416 -0.90 -13.38 11.30
N LEU A 417 -1.14 -12.20 10.74
CA LEU A 417 -1.59 -11.03 11.49
C LEU A 417 -3.10 -11.06 11.69
N LYS A 418 -3.56 -10.80 12.92
CA LYS A 418 -4.98 -10.75 13.27
C LYS A 418 -5.24 -9.59 14.21
N PHE A 419 -6.17 -8.72 13.82
CA PHE A 419 -6.69 -7.68 14.69
C PHE A 419 -7.74 -8.25 15.67
N CYS A 420 -7.62 -7.93 16.95
CA CYS A 420 -8.46 -8.36 18.05
C CYS A 420 -9.13 -7.15 18.74
N PRO A 421 -10.18 -6.54 18.15
CA PRO A 421 -10.78 -5.30 18.63
C PRO A 421 -11.34 -5.36 20.07
N GLU A 422 -11.60 -6.57 20.58
CA GLU A 422 -12.03 -6.83 21.94
C GLU A 422 -10.93 -6.62 23.00
N GLU A 423 -9.67 -6.56 22.59
CA GLU A 423 -8.54 -6.39 23.50
C GLU A 423 -8.09 -4.92 23.59
N SER A 424 -7.71 -4.50 24.80
CA SER A 424 -7.11 -3.18 25.00
C SER A 424 -5.70 -3.10 24.43
N THR A 425 -5.29 -1.87 24.12
CA THR A 425 -3.91 -1.50 23.79
C THR A 425 -3.16 -1.18 25.08
N LEU A 426 -2.02 -1.84 25.32
CA LEU A 426 -1.16 -1.54 26.47
C LEU A 426 -0.08 -0.55 26.07
N ILE A 427 0.23 0.40 26.96
CA ILE A 427 1.28 1.40 26.73
C ILE A 427 2.36 1.18 27.80
N HIS A 428 3.51 0.69 27.36
CA HIS A 428 4.65 0.40 28.21
C HIS A 428 5.59 1.61 28.21
N LEU A 429 5.84 2.17 29.39
CA LEU A 429 6.81 3.24 29.59
C LEU A 429 8.08 2.66 30.22
N ILE A 430 9.24 2.90 29.62
CA ILE A 430 10.52 2.32 30.04
C ILE A 430 11.49 3.44 30.38
N ASP A 431 12.00 3.45 31.60
CA ASP A 431 13.00 4.42 32.04
C ASP A 431 14.35 4.15 31.34
N ARG A 432 14.87 5.15 30.63
CA ARG A 432 16.10 5.06 29.84
C ARG A 432 17.35 4.84 30.68
N LYS A 433 17.38 5.35 31.91
CA LYS A 433 18.55 5.29 32.80
C LYS A 433 18.67 3.93 33.46
N THR A 434 17.54 3.36 33.85
CA THR A 434 17.49 2.09 34.60
C THR A 434 17.17 0.88 33.73
N GLY A 435 16.64 1.09 32.52
CA GLY A 435 16.17 0.02 31.64
C GLY A 435 14.92 -0.71 32.16
N LYS A 436 14.23 -0.15 33.16
CA LYS A 436 13.06 -0.77 33.80
C LYS A 436 11.76 -0.22 33.25
N VAL A 437 10.80 -1.11 33.05
CA VAL A 437 9.40 -0.73 32.80
C VAL A 437 8.86 -0.05 34.06
N VAL A 438 8.21 1.10 33.90
CA VAL A 438 7.54 1.83 34.99
C VAL A 438 6.39 0.98 35.55
N ASP A 439 6.23 0.98 36.88
CA ASP A 439 5.25 0.12 37.56
C ASP A 439 3.79 0.46 37.21
N THR A 440 3.52 1.73 36.86
CA THR A 440 2.18 2.20 36.47
C THR A 440 1.74 1.53 35.17
N LYS A 441 0.53 0.96 35.18
CA LYS A 441 -0.03 0.25 34.03
C LYS A 441 -0.96 1.16 33.23
N TYR A 442 -0.52 1.60 32.07
CA TYR A 442 -1.31 2.42 31.15
C TYR A 442 -1.95 1.56 30.06
N TYR A 443 -3.20 1.86 29.71
CA TYR A 443 -3.87 1.23 28.58
C TYR A 443 -4.92 2.14 27.97
N THR A 444 -5.34 1.84 26.74
CA THR A 444 -6.43 2.52 26.04
C THR A 444 -7.29 1.52 25.26
N GLY A 445 -8.32 2.00 24.56
CA GLY A 445 -9.11 1.18 23.64
C GLY A 445 -8.29 0.54 22.53
N ALA A 446 -8.90 -0.38 21.77
CA ALA A 446 -8.26 -0.99 20.62
C ALA A 446 -7.93 0.08 19.55
N MET A 447 -6.69 0.05 19.05
CA MET A 447 -6.23 0.85 17.92
C MET A 447 -5.03 0.18 17.27
N VAL A 448 -4.74 0.53 16.01
CA VAL A 448 -3.52 0.14 15.31
C VAL A 448 -2.69 1.39 15.03
N VAL A 449 -1.42 1.37 15.41
CA VAL A 449 -0.43 2.43 15.23
C VAL A 449 0.67 1.88 14.34
N TYR A 450 0.95 2.63 13.27
CA TYR A 450 2.13 2.42 12.44
C TYR A 450 3.21 3.41 12.87
N HIS A 451 2.94 4.72 12.77
CA HIS A 451 3.94 5.75 13.04
C HIS A 451 3.72 6.48 14.37
N HIS A 452 4.75 6.50 15.21
CA HIS A 452 4.92 7.53 16.21
C HIS A 452 5.33 8.83 15.52
N VAL A 453 4.82 9.96 16.01
CA VAL A 453 5.17 11.29 15.52
C VAL A 453 6.35 11.81 16.33
N ASN A 454 6.15 12.02 17.64
CA ASN A 454 7.18 12.44 18.59
C ASN A 454 6.73 12.13 20.02
N ALA A 455 7.64 12.23 20.99
CA ALA A 455 7.32 12.18 22.40
C ALA A 455 8.18 13.18 23.19
N PHE A 456 7.69 13.64 24.35
CA PHE A 456 8.42 14.57 25.23
C PHE A 456 7.89 14.52 26.66
N GLU A 457 8.55 15.25 27.56
CA GLU A 457 8.19 15.33 28.97
C GLU A 457 7.78 16.77 29.33
N ASP A 458 6.68 16.93 30.07
CA ASP A 458 6.23 18.23 30.60
C ASP A 458 5.50 18.04 31.94
N ASP A 459 5.84 18.87 32.93
CA ASP A 459 5.32 18.88 34.32
C ASP A 459 5.00 17.48 34.90
N GLY A 460 5.95 16.55 34.85
CA GLY A 460 5.79 15.20 35.42
C GLY A 460 4.89 14.25 34.62
N HIS A 461 4.65 14.56 33.34
CA HIS A 461 3.95 13.71 32.38
C HIS A 461 4.86 13.38 31.19
N VAL A 462 4.67 12.21 30.59
CA VAL A 462 5.15 11.90 29.24
C VAL A 462 4.02 12.16 28.26
N ILE A 463 4.28 12.98 27.26
CA ILE A 463 3.37 13.26 26.15
C ILE A 463 3.92 12.53 24.93
N PHE A 464 3.06 11.81 24.22
CA PHE A 464 3.47 11.20 22.96
C PHE A 464 2.35 11.26 21.93
N ASP A 465 2.76 11.44 20.68
CA ASP A 465 1.89 11.64 19.54
C ASP A 465 2.06 10.46 18.58
N VAL A 466 0.95 9.92 18.07
CA VAL A 466 0.91 8.78 17.15
C VAL A 466 -0.12 9.00 16.04
N ILE A 467 0.08 8.35 14.91
CA ILE A 467 -0.96 8.17 13.90
C ILE A 467 -1.62 6.81 14.14
N ALA A 468 -2.93 6.84 14.45
CA ALA A 468 -3.69 5.68 14.87
C ALA A 468 -4.87 5.40 13.93
N TYR A 469 -5.12 4.12 13.69
CA TYR A 469 -6.23 3.56 12.93
C TYR A 469 -7.18 2.82 13.87
N LYS A 470 -8.44 2.68 13.46
CA LYS A 470 -9.44 1.91 14.21
C LYS A 470 -9.21 0.41 14.10
N ASP A 471 -8.56 -0.04 13.03
CA ASP A 471 -8.29 -1.44 12.68
C ASP A 471 -7.07 -1.55 11.75
N ASN A 472 -6.84 -2.73 11.16
CA ASN A 472 -5.74 -3.01 10.24
C ASN A 472 -6.09 -2.73 8.75
N SER A 473 -7.17 -2.01 8.45
CA SER A 473 -7.60 -1.73 7.06
C SER A 473 -6.56 -1.01 6.20
N LEU A 474 -5.63 -0.25 6.80
CA LEU A 474 -4.52 0.35 6.06
C LEU A 474 -3.72 -0.70 5.28
N TYR A 475 -3.41 -1.83 5.93
CA TYR A 475 -2.69 -2.92 5.29
C TYR A 475 -3.54 -3.48 4.13
N ASP A 476 -4.82 -3.76 4.38
CA ASP A 476 -5.71 -4.31 3.36
C ASP A 476 -5.90 -3.38 2.15
N ALA A 477 -5.83 -2.06 2.34
CA ALA A 477 -5.91 -1.08 1.26
C ALA A 477 -4.71 -1.14 0.27
N PHE A 478 -3.61 -1.78 0.66
CA PHE A 478 -2.40 -1.94 -0.17
C PHE A 478 -2.32 -3.28 -0.91
N TYR A 479 -3.35 -4.13 -0.87
CA TYR A 479 -3.47 -5.19 -1.86
C TYR A 479 -3.62 -4.60 -3.27
N LEU A 480 -2.84 -5.12 -4.23
CA LEU A 480 -2.74 -4.54 -5.57
C LEU A 480 -4.07 -4.58 -6.33
N ASN A 481 -4.94 -5.55 -6.07
CA ASN A 481 -6.28 -5.58 -6.64
C ASN A 481 -7.14 -4.39 -6.17
N ARG A 482 -7.09 -4.04 -4.88
CA ARG A 482 -7.80 -2.87 -4.34
C ARG A 482 -7.24 -1.56 -4.88
N MET A 483 -5.90 -1.48 -5.00
CA MET A 483 -5.25 -0.31 -5.60
C MET A 483 -5.57 -0.12 -7.09
N LYS A 484 -5.81 -1.22 -7.84
CA LYS A 484 -6.20 -1.20 -9.26
C LYS A 484 -7.67 -0.86 -9.48
N GLU A 485 -8.56 -1.34 -8.61
CA GLU A 485 -10.01 -1.13 -8.72
C GLU A 485 -10.43 0.26 -8.22
N ASN A 486 -9.68 0.84 -7.28
CA ASN A 486 -9.96 2.13 -6.66
C ASN A 486 -8.70 3.04 -6.59
N PRO A 487 -8.01 3.35 -7.71
CA PRO A 487 -6.88 4.28 -7.67
C PRO A 487 -7.42 5.69 -7.40
N GLY A 488 -7.53 6.04 -6.11
CA GLY A 488 -8.01 7.35 -5.66
C GLY A 488 -9.52 7.59 -5.80
N SER A 489 -10.35 6.53 -5.92
CA SER A 489 -11.80 6.69 -5.78
C SER A 489 -12.10 7.19 -4.36
N GLU A 490 -13.08 8.09 -4.27
CA GLU A 490 -13.39 8.72 -3.00
C GLU A 490 -14.00 7.75 -1.98
N ASP A 491 -14.49 6.58 -2.34
CA ASP A 491 -15.19 5.74 -1.37
C ASP A 491 -14.55 4.33 -1.31
N ASP A 492 -13.41 4.21 -0.60
CA ASP A 492 -12.98 2.91 -0.07
C ASP A 492 -13.75 2.65 1.24
N ASP A 493 -14.95 2.08 1.11
CA ASP A 493 -15.87 1.77 2.22
C ASP A 493 -15.23 0.92 3.34
N GLY A 494 -14.06 0.30 3.09
CA GLY A 494 -13.30 -0.50 4.04
C GLY A 494 -12.10 0.20 4.70
N TYR A 495 -11.75 1.43 4.31
CA TYR A 495 -10.57 2.13 4.80
C TYR A 495 -10.85 2.95 6.07
N SER A 496 -10.14 2.65 7.16
CA SER A 496 -10.14 3.52 8.34
C SER A 496 -9.26 4.74 8.06
N LYS A 497 -9.88 5.93 8.01
CA LYS A 497 -9.16 7.20 8.05
C LYS A 497 -8.25 7.26 9.30
N PRO A 498 -6.96 7.67 9.18
CA PRO A 498 -6.06 7.79 10.32
C PRO A 498 -6.35 9.02 11.17
N SER A 499 -6.16 8.88 12.47
CA SER A 499 -6.27 9.95 13.46
C SER A 499 -4.90 10.26 14.07
N TYR A 500 -4.46 11.52 14.03
CA TYR A 500 -3.36 11.99 14.84
C TYR A 500 -3.84 12.09 16.29
N LYS A 501 -3.27 11.27 17.18
CA LYS A 501 -3.64 11.18 18.60
C LYS A 501 -2.49 11.57 19.51
N ARG A 502 -2.77 12.45 20.46
CA ARG A 502 -1.87 12.87 21.55
C ARG A 502 -2.29 12.21 22.86
N PHE A 503 -1.41 11.42 23.44
CA PHE A 503 -1.58 10.79 24.74
C PHE A 503 -0.72 11.47 25.80
N VAL A 504 -1.19 11.44 27.04
CA VAL A 504 -0.48 12.02 28.19
C VAL A 504 -0.46 11.00 29.33
N LEU A 505 0.73 10.60 29.75
CA LEU A 505 0.95 9.60 30.79
C LEU A 505 1.54 10.28 32.04
N PRO A 506 0.83 10.31 33.17
CA PRO A 506 1.38 10.81 34.42
C PRO A 506 2.47 9.87 34.95
N ILE A 507 3.64 10.40 35.31
CA ILE A 507 4.80 9.60 35.79
C ILE A 507 4.85 9.56 37.32
N ARG A 508 4.23 10.54 37.99
CA ARG A 508 4.20 10.61 39.46
C ARG A 508 3.39 9.46 40.05
N SER A 509 3.74 9.06 41.28
CA SER A 509 3.05 7.97 41.97
C SER A 509 1.56 8.27 42.12
N ASP A 510 0.74 7.29 41.77
CA ASP A 510 -0.71 7.32 41.93
C ASP A 510 -1.15 6.91 43.36
N LYS A 511 -0.21 6.75 44.30
CA LYS A 511 -0.51 6.39 45.70
C LYS A 511 -1.35 7.49 46.35
N GLY A 512 -2.53 7.10 46.85
CA GLY A 512 -3.49 8.03 47.47
C GLY A 512 -4.46 8.69 46.48
N VAL A 513 -4.29 8.50 45.17
CA VAL A 513 -5.23 8.99 44.14
C VAL A 513 -6.48 8.11 44.12
N ALA A 514 -7.66 8.74 44.08
CA ALA A 514 -8.94 8.04 44.09
C ALA A 514 -9.26 7.39 42.73
N VAL A 515 -10.05 6.31 42.74
CA VAL A 515 -10.59 5.73 41.50
C VAL A 515 -11.55 6.73 40.86
N GLY A 516 -11.46 6.90 39.54
CA GLY A 516 -12.22 7.88 38.75
C GLY A 516 -11.56 9.25 38.65
N GLU A 517 -10.44 9.48 39.34
CA GLU A 517 -9.69 10.73 39.23
C GLU A 517 -8.84 10.73 37.94
N ASP A 518 -8.87 11.85 37.21
CA ASP A 518 -7.97 12.12 36.09
C ASP A 518 -6.65 12.70 36.60
N LEU A 519 -5.55 12.05 36.27
CA LEU A 519 -4.22 12.44 36.69
C LEU A 519 -3.55 13.43 35.71
N VAL A 520 -4.11 13.65 34.51
CA VAL A 520 -3.58 14.65 33.57
C VAL A 520 -3.98 16.04 34.05
N LYS A 521 -2.97 16.86 34.41
CA LYS A 521 -3.18 18.23 34.91
C LYS A 521 -2.75 19.32 33.92
N LEU A 522 -2.28 18.93 32.73
CA LEU A 522 -1.83 19.84 31.69
C LEU A 522 -3.02 20.57 31.08
N LYS A 523 -2.96 21.91 31.00
CA LYS A 523 -4.10 22.75 30.57
C LYS A 523 -4.25 22.88 29.05
N TYR A 524 -3.22 22.51 28.30
CA TYR A 524 -3.16 22.71 26.84
C TYR A 524 -3.60 21.48 26.03
N THR A 525 -4.11 20.45 26.68
CA THR A 525 -4.52 19.20 26.05
C THR A 525 -5.84 18.71 26.65
N THR A 526 -6.63 18.00 25.85
CA THR A 526 -7.85 17.32 26.30
C THR A 526 -7.63 15.85 26.61
N ALA A 527 -6.39 15.35 26.52
CA ALA A 527 -6.06 13.98 26.87
C ALA A 527 -6.26 13.76 28.38
N SER A 528 -6.63 12.54 28.75
CA SER A 528 -6.86 12.16 30.15
C SER A 528 -6.20 10.82 30.48
N ALA A 529 -5.91 10.63 31.77
CA ALA A 529 -5.42 9.37 32.31
C ALA A 529 -6.16 9.10 33.62
N VAL A 530 -7.27 8.38 33.51
CA VAL A 530 -8.20 8.16 34.62
C VAL A 530 -7.85 6.89 35.37
N LYS A 531 -7.77 6.98 36.70
CA LYS A 531 -7.48 5.81 37.54
C LYS A 531 -8.66 4.87 37.64
N GLU A 532 -8.46 3.63 37.24
CA GLU A 532 -9.47 2.57 37.35
C GLU A 532 -9.25 1.63 38.55
N LYS A 533 -10.25 0.78 38.79
CA LYS A 533 -10.15 -0.30 39.77
C LYS A 533 -8.94 -1.19 39.44
N GLY A 534 -8.14 -1.51 40.46
CA GLY A 534 -6.91 -2.29 40.31
C GLY A 534 -5.66 -1.48 39.96
N GLY A 535 -5.72 -0.13 40.01
CA GLY A 535 -4.55 0.74 39.93
C GLY A 535 -4.00 0.94 38.50
N LYS A 536 -4.77 0.56 37.48
CA LYS A 536 -4.43 0.86 36.08
C LYS A 536 -4.95 2.24 35.70
N LEU A 537 -4.32 2.87 34.71
CA LEU A 537 -4.77 4.14 34.15
C LEU A 537 -5.34 3.94 32.75
N LEU A 538 -6.63 4.25 32.58
CA LEU A 538 -7.27 4.34 31.28
C LEU A 538 -6.88 5.67 30.64
N CYS A 539 -6.12 5.61 29.56
CA CYS A 539 -5.61 6.77 28.85
C CYS A 539 -6.53 7.07 27.66
N GLN A 540 -7.11 8.26 27.60
CA GLN A 540 -7.83 8.76 26.43
C GLN A 540 -7.00 9.82 25.74
N ALA A 541 -6.76 9.65 24.45
CA ALA A 541 -6.03 10.63 23.67
C ALA A 541 -6.89 11.84 23.30
N GLU A 542 -6.23 12.98 23.19
CA GLU A 542 -6.70 14.09 22.39
C GLU A 542 -6.53 13.75 20.90
N VAL A 543 -7.57 13.94 20.10
CA VAL A 543 -7.46 13.90 18.63
C VAL A 543 -7.01 15.28 18.16
N VAL A 544 -5.81 15.37 17.61
CA VAL A 544 -5.22 16.62 17.11
C VAL A 544 -5.79 16.95 15.74
N CYS A 545 -5.78 15.98 14.82
CA CYS A 545 -6.42 16.07 13.51
C CYS A 545 -6.69 14.67 12.93
N GLU A 546 -7.42 14.62 11.81
CA GLU A 546 -7.70 13.40 11.05
C GLU A 546 -7.07 13.52 9.65
N GLY A 547 -6.72 12.37 9.06
CA GLY A 547 -6.28 12.27 7.68
C GLY A 547 -4.83 12.67 7.44
N PHE A 548 -3.96 12.28 8.37
CA PHE A 548 -2.54 12.63 8.37
C PHE A 548 -1.71 11.35 8.54
N GLU A 549 -0.68 11.16 7.71
CA GLU A 549 0.20 10.00 7.76
C GLU A 549 1.63 10.33 7.36
N LEU A 550 2.55 9.36 7.46
CA LEU A 550 3.97 9.50 7.17
C LEU A 550 4.56 10.74 7.85
N PRO A 551 4.39 10.85 9.19
CA PRO A 551 4.75 12.06 9.93
C PRO A 551 6.27 12.23 9.98
N ARG A 552 6.71 13.47 9.82
CA ARG A 552 8.09 13.93 9.96
C ARG A 552 8.08 15.25 10.71
N LEU A 553 9.16 15.54 11.41
CA LEU A 553 9.37 16.82 12.08
C LEU A 553 10.85 17.21 12.01
N ASN A 554 11.18 18.38 12.52
CA ASN A 554 12.57 18.71 12.79
C ASN A 554 13.14 17.78 13.87
N TYR A 555 13.93 16.79 13.47
CA TYR A 555 14.39 15.75 14.38
C TYR A 555 15.31 16.27 15.50
N ASP A 556 15.83 17.51 15.43
CA ASP A 556 16.50 18.18 16.56
C ASP A 556 15.58 18.40 17.78
N PHE A 557 14.27 18.35 17.54
CA PHE A 557 13.19 18.41 18.53
C PHE A 557 12.60 17.02 18.85
N ASN A 558 13.14 15.93 18.29
CA ASN A 558 12.75 14.58 18.71
C ASN A 558 13.07 14.39 20.20
N GLY A 559 12.12 13.85 20.96
CA GLY A 559 12.25 13.70 22.40
C GLY A 559 11.97 14.98 23.21
N LYS A 560 11.63 16.09 22.54
CA LYS A 560 11.36 17.41 23.14
C LYS A 560 10.01 17.95 22.69
N LYS A 561 9.51 18.93 23.45
CA LYS A 561 8.30 19.67 23.07
C LYS A 561 8.52 20.29 21.69
N HIS A 562 7.57 20.06 20.80
CA HIS A 562 7.61 20.43 19.39
C HIS A 562 6.27 21.08 19.03
N ARG A 563 6.26 21.86 17.95
CA ARG A 563 5.07 22.55 17.44
C ARG A 563 4.72 22.10 16.04
N PHE A 564 5.68 21.84 15.16
CA PHE A 564 5.43 21.63 13.74
C PHE A 564 5.68 20.20 13.29
N VAL A 565 4.71 19.64 12.57
CA VAL A 565 4.78 18.29 11.99
C VAL A 565 4.40 18.36 10.52
N TYR A 566 5.13 17.64 9.68
CA TYR A 566 4.92 17.52 8.24
C TYR A 566 4.47 16.10 7.93
N GLY A 567 3.56 15.93 6.98
CA GLY A 567 3.06 14.59 6.66
C GLY A 567 2.21 14.56 5.40
N CYS A 568 1.89 13.35 4.95
CA CYS A 568 0.97 13.12 3.85
C CYS A 568 -0.47 13.35 4.29
N SER A 569 -1.23 14.04 3.45
CA SER A 569 -2.69 14.17 3.60
C SER A 569 -3.36 12.96 2.95
N VAL A 570 -4.00 12.15 3.77
CA VAL A 570 -4.73 10.93 3.36
C VAL A 570 -6.16 11.03 3.87
N GLU A 571 -7.12 10.96 2.98
CA GLU A 571 -8.53 11.20 3.34
C GLU A 571 -9.30 9.89 3.27
N LYS A 572 -9.81 9.57 2.08
CA LYS A 572 -10.69 8.42 1.87
C LYS A 572 -9.97 7.21 1.25
N CYS A 573 -8.66 7.30 1.03
CA CYS A 573 -7.81 6.20 0.56
C CYS A 573 -6.38 6.35 1.11
N ALA A 574 -5.61 5.26 1.06
CA ALA A 574 -4.23 5.23 1.58
C ALA A 574 -3.19 5.93 0.68
N VAL A 575 -3.58 6.37 -0.53
CA VAL A 575 -2.71 7.12 -1.44
C VAL A 575 -2.82 8.61 -1.15
N ALA A 576 -1.69 9.25 -0.86
CA ALA A 576 -1.62 10.67 -0.57
C ALA A 576 -1.91 11.50 -1.83
N LYS A 577 -2.82 12.48 -1.70
CA LYS A 577 -3.13 13.49 -2.74
C LYS A 577 -2.42 14.82 -2.49
N GLY A 578 -1.77 14.97 -1.35
CA GLY A 578 -1.07 16.18 -0.94
C GLY A 578 -0.22 15.93 0.31
N ILE A 579 0.55 16.94 0.69
CA ILE A 579 1.29 16.99 1.95
C ILE A 579 0.84 18.21 2.75
N ALA A 580 1.00 18.15 4.06
CA ALA A 580 0.59 19.20 4.97
C ALA A 580 1.66 19.49 6.02
N LYS A 581 1.75 20.77 6.41
CA LYS A 581 2.35 21.22 7.66
C LYS A 581 1.24 21.42 8.69
N LEU A 582 1.38 20.81 9.85
CA LEU A 582 0.49 20.90 11.01
C LEU A 582 1.17 21.72 12.11
N ASP A 583 0.47 22.72 12.62
CA ASP A 583 0.78 23.35 13.90
C ASP A 583 0.02 22.61 15.00
N THR A 584 0.74 21.91 15.88
CA THR A 584 0.13 21.06 16.92
C THR A 584 -0.43 21.83 18.12
N GLU A 585 -0.17 23.14 18.21
CA GLU A 585 -0.77 24.00 19.23
C GLU A 585 -2.09 24.59 18.74
N THR A 586 -2.10 25.17 17.53
CA THR A 586 -3.32 25.77 16.95
C THR A 586 -4.23 24.75 16.27
N LYS A 587 -3.69 23.58 15.90
CA LYS A 587 -4.31 22.52 15.10
C LYS A 587 -4.61 22.92 13.66
N GLU A 588 -4.06 24.05 13.21
CA GLU A 588 -4.19 24.52 11.84
C GLU A 588 -3.24 23.77 10.91
N ARG A 589 -3.64 23.64 9.64
CA ARG A 589 -2.86 22.96 8.60
C ARG A 589 -2.73 23.84 7.37
N ILE A 590 -1.52 23.84 6.81
CA ILE A 590 -1.21 24.42 5.49
C ILE A 590 -0.87 23.25 4.58
N TYR A 591 -1.38 23.28 3.34
CA TYR A 591 -1.30 22.15 2.41
C TYR A 591 -0.56 22.53 1.14
N TRP A 592 0.07 21.52 0.55
CA TRP A 592 0.52 21.54 -0.83
C TRP A 592 -0.11 20.35 -1.55
N SER A 593 -0.66 20.62 -2.73
CA SER A 593 -1.21 19.62 -3.66
C SER A 593 -1.18 20.18 -5.07
N GLU A 594 -1.03 19.30 -6.06
CA GLU A 594 -1.10 19.65 -7.48
C GLU A 594 -1.96 18.57 -8.17
N ASP A 595 -2.78 18.97 -9.14
CA ASP A 595 -3.65 18.04 -9.85
C ASP A 595 -2.81 16.95 -10.54
N HIS A 596 -3.32 15.72 -10.53
CA HIS A 596 -2.65 14.54 -11.11
C HIS A 596 -1.26 14.26 -10.52
N CYS A 597 -0.95 14.80 -9.34
CA CYS A 597 0.29 14.54 -8.63
C CYS A 597 0.07 13.72 -7.35
N SER A 598 1.02 12.86 -7.01
CA SER A 598 1.05 12.16 -5.72
C SER A 598 2.41 12.34 -5.06
N PRO A 599 2.49 13.07 -3.93
CA PRO A 599 3.73 13.26 -3.19
C PRO A 599 4.04 12.04 -2.30
N SER A 600 5.34 11.81 -2.08
CA SER A 600 5.87 10.90 -1.06
C SER A 600 5.80 11.51 0.35
N GLU A 601 6.26 10.75 1.34
CA GLU A 601 6.61 11.26 2.67
C GLU A 601 7.45 12.56 2.58
N PRO A 602 7.02 13.66 3.23
CA PRO A 602 7.75 14.93 3.25
C PRO A 602 8.85 14.93 4.32
N ILE A 603 10.12 15.09 3.91
CA ILE A 603 11.27 15.09 4.82
C ILE A 603 11.71 16.53 5.12
N PHE A 604 11.63 16.93 6.39
CA PHE A 604 12.15 18.22 6.85
C PHE A 604 13.67 18.19 7.01
N ILE A 605 14.34 19.19 6.46
CA ILE A 605 15.78 19.45 6.57
C ILE A 605 15.99 20.80 7.25
N PRO A 606 16.52 20.83 8.48
CA PRO A 606 16.76 22.09 9.19
C PRO A 606 17.83 22.91 8.47
N ARG A 607 17.63 24.23 8.45
CA ARG A 607 18.68 25.16 8.06
C ARG A 607 19.82 25.10 9.09
N PRO A 608 21.09 25.04 8.68
CA PRO A 608 22.20 25.16 9.60
C PRO A 608 22.10 26.47 10.41
N ASN A 609 22.11 26.36 11.74
CA ASN A 609 21.87 27.47 12.67
C ASN A 609 20.51 28.17 12.48
N GLY A 610 19.46 27.41 12.13
CA GLY A 610 18.10 27.93 11.97
C GLY A 610 17.57 28.61 13.24
N GLU A 611 16.71 29.62 13.05
CA GLU A 611 16.21 30.49 14.12
C GLU A 611 14.92 29.96 14.78
N SER A 612 14.23 29.02 14.14
CA SER A 612 12.98 28.41 14.63
C SER A 612 12.90 26.92 14.29
N GLU A 613 11.98 26.21 14.94
CA GLU A 613 11.76 24.77 14.73
C GLU A 613 11.50 24.41 13.26
N ASP A 614 10.80 25.28 12.54
CA ASP A 614 10.41 25.14 11.14
C ASP A 614 11.32 25.93 10.16
N ASP A 615 12.46 26.46 10.62
CA ASP A 615 13.45 27.11 9.76
C ASP A 615 14.27 26.07 8.99
N GLY A 616 13.88 25.83 7.74
CA GLY A 616 14.45 24.79 6.89
C GLY A 616 13.64 24.61 5.62
N VAL A 617 13.80 23.44 5.00
CA VAL A 617 13.01 23.05 3.82
C VAL A 617 12.37 21.69 4.01
N VAL A 618 11.31 21.43 3.26
CA VAL A 618 10.66 20.13 3.18
C VAL A 618 10.86 19.55 1.79
N LEU A 619 11.39 18.33 1.71
CA LEU A 619 11.64 17.60 0.47
C LEU A 619 10.65 16.46 0.29
N ALA A 620 10.03 16.37 -0.88
CA ALA A 620 9.20 15.23 -1.27
C ALA A 620 9.43 14.87 -2.73
N THR A 621 9.41 13.59 -3.09
CA THR A 621 9.28 13.19 -4.49
C THR A 621 7.83 13.22 -4.88
N VAL A 622 7.53 13.78 -6.05
CA VAL A 622 6.18 13.91 -6.59
C VAL A 622 6.09 13.14 -7.89
N ILE A 623 5.21 12.16 -7.92
CA ILE A 623 4.88 11.44 -9.15
C ILE A 623 3.82 12.22 -9.88
N ASN A 624 4.10 12.56 -11.14
CA ASN A 624 3.15 13.21 -12.03
C ASN A 624 2.53 12.16 -12.94
N TYR A 625 1.21 12.03 -12.92
CA TYR A 625 0.48 11.05 -13.72
C TYR A 625 0.03 11.60 -15.09
N ASN A 626 0.27 12.88 -15.37
CA ASN A 626 -0.01 13.44 -16.69
C ASN A 626 0.94 12.84 -17.73
N PRO A 627 0.43 12.22 -18.81
CA PRO A 627 1.25 11.64 -19.85
C PRO A 627 2.25 12.65 -20.44
N GLY A 628 3.52 12.25 -20.51
CA GLY A 628 4.60 13.07 -21.04
C GLY A 628 5.14 14.16 -20.09
N GLN A 629 4.57 14.32 -18.89
CA GLN A 629 5.14 15.21 -17.87
C GLN A 629 6.05 14.44 -16.92
N SER A 630 7.21 15.01 -16.64
CA SER A 630 8.18 14.42 -15.72
C SER A 630 7.73 14.55 -14.25
N SER A 631 7.95 13.50 -13.49
CA SER A 631 7.96 13.53 -12.03
C SER A 631 9.12 14.41 -11.53
N PHE A 632 9.00 14.92 -10.31
CA PHE A 632 9.96 15.90 -9.79
C PHE A 632 10.20 15.74 -8.28
N ILE A 633 11.31 16.30 -7.80
CA ILE A 633 11.47 16.59 -6.38
C ILE A 633 10.88 17.97 -6.11
N LEU A 634 10.03 18.07 -5.09
CA LEU A 634 9.48 19.29 -4.57
C LEU A 634 10.31 19.78 -3.37
N ILE A 635 10.58 21.08 -3.32
CA ILE A 635 11.24 21.76 -2.20
C ILE A 635 10.33 22.87 -1.72
N LEU A 636 9.79 22.72 -0.50
CA LEU A 636 8.95 23.73 0.15
C LEU A 636 9.72 24.45 1.25
N ASP A 637 9.42 25.73 1.47
CA ASP A 637 9.88 26.46 2.64
C ASP A 637 9.24 25.87 3.91
N GLY A 638 10.04 25.59 4.94
CA GLY A 638 9.56 24.96 6.16
C GLY A 638 8.56 25.82 6.95
N ARG A 639 8.62 27.15 6.83
CA ARG A 639 7.78 28.12 7.54
C ARG A 639 6.47 28.38 6.80
N THR A 640 6.56 28.84 5.56
CA THR A 640 5.39 29.25 4.76
C THR A 640 4.72 28.08 4.06
N PHE A 641 5.45 26.97 3.87
CA PHE A 641 5.03 25.81 3.07
C PHE A 641 4.80 26.14 1.58
N GLU A 642 5.30 27.29 1.12
CA GLU A 642 5.30 27.68 -0.30
C GLU A 642 6.46 27.00 -1.04
N GLU A 643 6.30 26.82 -2.35
CA GLU A 643 7.32 26.19 -3.17
C GLU A 643 8.52 27.11 -3.43
N VAL A 644 9.71 26.60 -3.09
CA VAL A 644 11.00 27.27 -3.28
C VAL A 644 11.64 26.86 -4.62
N ALA A 645 11.57 25.56 -4.91
CA ALA A 645 12.10 24.98 -6.13
C ALA A 645 11.48 23.60 -6.41
N ARG A 646 11.63 23.14 -7.66
CA ARG A 646 11.42 21.74 -8.04
C ARG A 646 12.49 21.27 -9.01
N ALA A 647 12.83 19.98 -8.96
CA ALA A 647 13.82 19.36 -9.82
C ALA A 647 13.19 18.20 -10.62
N TYR A 648 12.98 18.38 -11.92
CA TYR A 648 12.36 17.40 -12.81
C TYR A 648 13.33 16.29 -13.20
N VAL A 649 12.87 15.05 -13.06
CA VAL A 649 13.66 13.87 -13.38
C VAL A 649 13.18 13.30 -14.71
N ASN A 650 14.07 13.18 -15.68
CA ASN A 650 13.74 12.61 -16.99
C ASN A 650 13.76 11.06 -16.96
N THR A 651 12.94 10.49 -16.07
CA THR A 651 12.65 9.06 -15.95
C THR A 651 11.35 8.85 -15.17
N THR A 652 10.77 7.66 -15.26
CA THR A 652 9.62 7.28 -14.44
C THR A 652 10.03 7.15 -12.97
N LEU A 653 9.36 7.90 -12.08
CA LEU A 653 9.46 7.70 -10.64
C LEU A 653 8.30 6.82 -10.17
N ASN A 654 8.63 5.80 -9.38
CA ASN A 654 7.65 4.93 -8.74
C ASN A 654 7.33 5.43 -7.33
N ARG A 655 6.22 4.96 -6.75
CA ARG A 655 5.89 5.25 -5.35
C ARG A 655 6.94 4.65 -4.43
N ASP A 656 7.23 5.33 -3.33
CA ASP A 656 8.11 4.82 -2.28
C ASP A 656 7.46 4.93 -0.89
N MET A 657 8.19 4.41 0.09
CA MET A 657 7.81 4.37 1.50
C MET A 657 8.55 5.50 2.22
N HIS A 658 9.71 5.19 2.80
CA HIS A 658 10.46 6.11 3.64
C HIS A 658 11.75 6.59 2.98
N GLY A 659 12.28 7.68 3.52
CA GLY A 659 13.54 8.23 3.09
C GLY A 659 14.40 8.78 4.22
N PHE A 660 15.67 8.99 3.86
CA PHE A 660 16.72 9.43 4.75
C PHE A 660 17.55 10.50 4.04
N PHE A 661 17.79 11.65 4.67
CA PHE A 661 18.66 12.67 4.12
C PHE A 661 20.04 12.59 4.76
N ILE A 662 21.08 12.52 3.94
CA ILE A 662 22.47 12.49 4.36
C ILE A 662 23.07 13.86 4.04
N PRO A 663 23.29 14.73 5.02
CA PRO A 663 23.95 16.01 4.77
C PRO A 663 25.38 15.78 4.27
N LEU A 664 25.82 16.62 3.33
CA LEU A 664 27.21 16.64 2.91
C LEU A 664 28.05 17.14 4.10
N GLN A 665 28.97 16.32 4.60
CA GLN A 665 29.90 16.77 5.64
C GLN A 665 30.87 17.78 5.04
N ASN A 666 30.94 18.97 5.62
CA ASN A 666 31.93 20.00 5.30
C ASN A 666 33.32 19.61 5.79
#